data_AF-A0A5J4QWH4-F1
#
_entry.id   AF-A0A5J4QWH4-F1
#
_cell.length_a   1.000
_cell.length_b   1.000
_cell.length_c   1.000
_cell.angle_alpha   90.00
_cell.angle_beta   90.00
_cell.angle_gamma   90.00
#
_symmetry.space_group_name_H-M   'P 1'
#
loop_
_entity.id
_entity.type
_entity.pdbx_description
1 polymer ?
#
loop_
_entity_poly.entity_id
_entity_poly.type
_entity_poly.pdbx_seq_one_letter_code
_entity_poly.pdbx_strand_id
1 'polypeptide(L)'
;MRNNKYFGTIKWYDKQKDFGCIQCQEIGDVAFKSFNLQNDVDIELLSKDILVLFSIKKNNKGRYIAENITLDYCQFVIENHPKFDYKIIKILLNYADDTTKQKLDELISKNRKIEIHQIDMTNLDFLETILLNNDSMISANIIKNLAEGIGIIKNDSTYQRAKQLLHYNHSKQIQGTFYYPELSQFLYNKANREFKFKLWFENFVPFCDFEIVKRTFASSDVDLQNQILQRCNADEKGFLVKNELYPIVNTNQRIEVYFEGIQDAILGEIRKAKRSIYVAVAWFTNHNFLNVLCDKVEEGVRVEIIILNDYINNWIEGLDFQKFIDLGKEKNNSIFYFCGIDNIMHHKFCIIDDNTLFNGSYNWTYYAEHRNYENCIMFKDNPLLIEKFLCEFIRLKSILSPLETIIPFDRDSLIISDFFSAKQYRSKDIEYQAREAKRNNNIGLTSKLIQLSLQINPENEEALKFQNEVYPIDEENIRKIAIDQELKEKQRTHEELQEQIAKGKRQEEMRLLEEKECKEKEEKENIERLKREKEQCAKQEEERQRLIQQEETLKEKRKLKEKEKIQLIEIEQQKKLLEEQRIKEQRERESTEQEKIVEQKRIEQERKRQAEIIAQKEAEQKKIEEDAKLLKIAKSTKLQGKRGKLRINLQWETYDDLDLHVYDPDNNHIFYSVTQATCQNLLGQLDVDANAGSGQTKTPQENIFWDSGVPEGNYKIEVNHYCYRELKECPFIVTIIIPEFGQSKVFSGRVNGEKSTVTVATFSYDKINGLKILTSL
;
A
#
# COMPACT_ATOMS: atom_id res chain seq x y z
N MET A 1 -47.11 -19.91 -7.99
CA MET A 1 -47.23 -20.05 -6.52
C MET A 1 -46.44 -21.27 -6.08
N ARG A 2 -45.31 -21.10 -5.39
CA ARG A 2 -44.88 -21.92 -4.24
C ARG A 2 -43.54 -21.38 -3.73
N ASN A 3 -43.55 -21.13 -2.43
CA ASN A 3 -42.56 -20.49 -1.56
C ASN A 3 -41.12 -21.01 -1.76
N ASN A 4 -40.15 -20.10 -1.90
CA ASN A 4 -38.81 -20.29 -1.32
C ASN A 4 -38.64 -19.23 -0.20
N LYS A 5 -37.88 -19.55 0.86
CA LYS A 5 -37.51 -18.66 1.99
C LYS A 5 -36.00 -18.74 2.33
N TYR A 6 -35.39 -17.64 2.78
CA TYR A 6 -34.00 -17.53 3.35
C TYR A 6 -34.02 -16.70 4.64
N PHE A 7 -33.04 -16.90 5.55
CA PHE A 7 -33.03 -16.42 6.96
C PHE A 7 -31.75 -15.64 7.37
N GLY A 8 -31.86 -14.74 8.37
CA GLY A 8 -30.78 -13.97 9.04
C GLY A 8 -31.24 -13.20 10.31
N THR A 9 -30.30 -12.74 11.16
CA THR A 9 -30.49 -12.27 12.57
C THR A 9 -30.33 -10.75 12.74
N ILE A 10 -31.34 -10.01 13.23
CA ILE A 10 -31.22 -8.56 13.49
C ILE A 10 -30.23 -8.28 14.63
N LYS A 11 -29.10 -7.65 14.35
CA LYS A 11 -28.07 -7.25 15.32
C LYS A 11 -28.44 -6.03 16.16
N TRP A 12 -29.20 -5.10 15.59
CA TRP A 12 -29.70 -3.92 16.29
C TRP A 12 -30.82 -3.31 15.45
N TYR A 13 -31.90 -2.86 16.06
CA TYR A 13 -32.98 -2.13 15.38
C TYR A 13 -33.45 -1.00 16.28
N ASP A 14 -33.31 0.22 15.78
CA ASP A 14 -33.82 1.41 16.43
C ASP A 14 -35.32 1.54 16.10
N LYS A 15 -36.14 1.14 17.08
CA LYS A 15 -37.60 1.12 17.02
C LYS A 15 -38.23 2.51 16.81
N GLN A 16 -37.48 3.59 17.04
CA GLN A 16 -37.95 4.96 16.84
C GLN A 16 -37.58 5.52 15.47
N LYS A 17 -36.62 4.90 14.75
CA LYS A 17 -36.09 5.39 13.46
C LYS A 17 -36.33 4.44 12.27
N ASP A 18 -37.06 3.35 12.49
CA ASP A 18 -37.36 2.29 11.52
C ASP A 18 -36.13 1.81 10.74
N PHE A 19 -35.03 1.62 11.48
CA PHE A 19 -33.72 1.31 10.95
C PHE A 19 -33.05 0.24 11.81
N GLY A 20 -32.39 -0.72 11.19
CA GLY A 20 -31.63 -1.73 11.91
C GLY A 20 -30.61 -2.46 11.06
N CYS A 21 -29.95 -3.45 11.65
CA CYS A 21 -28.90 -4.25 11.05
C CYS A 21 -29.22 -5.75 11.16
N ILE A 22 -29.01 -6.56 10.13
CA ILE A 22 -29.29 -8.01 10.02
C ILE A 22 -28.00 -8.78 9.67
N GLN A 23 -27.88 -9.99 10.19
CA GLN A 23 -26.77 -10.92 10.02
C GLN A 23 -27.25 -12.16 9.26
N CYS A 24 -26.90 -12.32 7.97
CA CYS A 24 -27.37 -13.44 7.15
C CYS A 24 -26.33 -14.57 7.04
N GLN A 25 -26.80 -15.82 6.84
CA GLN A 25 -25.95 -17.03 6.86
C GLN A 25 -25.44 -17.54 5.49
N GLU A 26 -26.07 -17.24 4.33
CA GLU A 26 -25.53 -17.49 2.96
C GLU A 26 -26.39 -16.79 1.88
N ILE A 27 -25.81 -16.41 0.72
CA ILE A 27 -26.53 -15.76 -0.40
C ILE A 27 -26.93 -16.81 -1.45
N GLY A 28 -28.24 -17.03 -1.61
CA GLY A 28 -28.72 -17.83 -2.75
C GLY A 28 -30.20 -18.15 -2.75
N ASP A 29 -31.04 -17.12 -2.91
CA ASP A 29 -32.34 -17.15 -3.64
C ASP A 29 -33.72 -17.34 -2.94
N VAL A 30 -34.18 -16.27 -2.26
CA VAL A 30 -35.61 -15.82 -2.08
C VAL A 30 -36.38 -16.17 -0.79
N ALA A 31 -36.65 -15.16 0.06
CA ALA A 31 -37.88 -14.74 0.82
C ALA A 31 -38.50 -15.40 2.10
N PHE A 32 -38.22 -14.87 3.30
CA PHE A 32 -38.97 -15.04 4.58
C PHE A 32 -40.53 -15.10 4.49
N LYS A 33 -41.20 -15.92 5.33
CA LYS A 33 -42.56 -15.64 5.89
C LYS A 33 -42.48 -15.51 7.40
N SER A 34 -43.22 -14.52 7.91
CA SER A 34 -43.43 -14.08 9.29
C SER A 34 -43.78 -15.18 10.30
N PHE A 35 -43.05 -15.22 11.41
CA PHE A 35 -43.50 -15.76 12.70
C PHE A 35 -43.67 -14.58 13.68
N ASN A 36 -44.77 -14.60 14.43
CA ASN A 36 -45.06 -13.67 15.53
C ASN A 36 -44.35 -14.23 16.78
N LEU A 37 -43.26 -13.61 17.20
CA LEU A 37 -42.59 -13.90 18.47
C LEU A 37 -43.15 -12.94 19.52
N GLN A 38 -43.74 -13.47 20.58
CA GLN A 38 -44.51 -12.68 21.56
C GLN A 38 -43.85 -12.55 22.93
N ASN A 39 -42.88 -13.40 23.31
CA ASN A 39 -42.34 -13.43 24.67
C ASN A 39 -40.79 -13.61 24.73
N ASP A 40 -40.18 -13.18 25.84
CA ASP A 40 -38.72 -13.10 26.05
C ASP A 40 -37.96 -14.44 26.14
N VAL A 41 -38.65 -15.58 26.12
CA VAL A 41 -38.03 -16.92 26.19
C VAL A 41 -37.63 -17.46 24.79
N ASP A 42 -38.11 -16.84 23.70
CA ASP A 42 -37.72 -17.21 22.33
C ASP A 42 -36.34 -16.64 21.90
N ILE A 43 -35.70 -15.87 22.79
CA ILE A 43 -34.48 -15.08 22.54
C ILE A 43 -33.19 -15.86 22.87
N GLU A 44 -33.26 -17.02 23.52
CA GLU A 44 -32.11 -17.54 24.28
C GLU A 44 -31.15 -18.54 23.58
N LEU A 45 -31.22 -18.83 22.27
CA LEU A 45 -30.26 -19.76 21.62
C LEU A 45 -29.82 -19.36 20.19
N LEU A 46 -28.47 -19.24 19.98
CA LEU A 46 -27.66 -19.19 18.71
C LEU A 46 -27.33 -17.78 18.12
N SER A 47 -26.23 -17.44 17.40
CA SER A 47 -24.73 -17.59 17.44
C SER A 47 -24.10 -16.48 16.49
N LYS A 48 -22.80 -16.51 16.09
CA LYS A 48 -21.96 -15.42 15.46
C LYS A 48 -21.96 -15.29 13.89
N ASP A 49 -21.58 -14.09 13.38
CA ASP A 49 -21.05 -13.62 12.02
C ASP A 49 -21.93 -13.15 10.79
N ILE A 50 -21.61 -11.92 10.24
CA ILE A 50 -22.18 -11.00 9.15
C ILE A 50 -23.11 -9.79 9.57
N LEU A 51 -23.08 -8.58 8.97
CA LEU A 51 -23.94 -7.38 9.30
C LEU A 51 -24.45 -6.61 8.03
N VAL A 52 -25.75 -6.30 7.92
CA VAL A 52 -26.49 -5.66 6.80
C VAL A 52 -27.53 -4.63 7.32
N LEU A 53 -27.47 -3.34 6.99
CA LEU A 53 -28.45 -2.34 7.47
C LEU A 53 -29.78 -2.39 6.64
N PHE A 54 -30.97 -2.08 7.20
CA PHE A 54 -32.30 -2.16 6.52
C PHE A 54 -33.37 -1.24 7.15
N SER A 55 -34.46 -0.94 6.40
CA SER A 55 -35.69 -0.27 6.87
C SER A 55 -36.96 -1.11 6.58
N ILE A 56 -38.00 -1.05 7.42
CA ILE A 56 -39.22 -1.88 7.32
C ILE A 56 -40.48 -1.04 7.01
N LYS A 57 -41.33 -1.47 6.07
CA LYS A 57 -42.67 -0.88 5.82
C LYS A 57 -43.81 -1.89 5.76
N LYS A 58 -45.06 -1.46 6.04
CA LYS A 58 -46.28 -2.30 6.01
C LYS A 58 -47.15 -2.04 4.77
N ASN A 59 -47.59 -3.07 4.06
CA ASN A 59 -48.37 -2.95 2.82
C ASN A 59 -49.91 -2.91 3.03
N ASN A 60 -50.67 -2.72 1.94
CA ASN A 60 -52.14 -2.60 1.90
C ASN A 60 -52.90 -3.86 2.39
N LYS A 61 -52.19 -4.94 2.72
CA LYS A 61 -52.70 -6.19 3.31
C LYS A 61 -52.24 -6.38 4.77
N GLY A 62 -51.63 -5.37 5.37
CA GLY A 62 -51.18 -5.38 6.76
C GLY A 62 -49.89 -6.15 7.03
N ARG A 63 -49.03 -6.35 6.03
CA ARG A 63 -47.77 -7.11 6.17
C ARG A 63 -46.51 -6.25 6.02
N TYR A 64 -45.49 -6.51 6.83
CA TYR A 64 -44.22 -5.78 6.86
C TYR A 64 -43.16 -6.36 5.87
N ILE A 65 -42.36 -5.51 5.20
CA ILE A 65 -41.34 -5.83 4.16
C ILE A 65 -40.07 -4.98 4.37
N ALA A 66 -38.88 -5.49 4.00
CA ALA A 66 -37.56 -4.83 4.12
C ALA A 66 -36.91 -4.55 2.74
N GLU A 67 -36.37 -3.35 2.50
CA GLU A 67 -35.75 -2.90 1.22
C GLU A 67 -34.41 -2.14 1.41
N ASN A 68 -33.53 -2.26 0.39
CA ASN A 68 -32.34 -1.48 -0.05
C ASN A 68 -31.77 -0.33 0.82
N ILE A 69 -30.42 -0.18 0.83
CA ILE A 69 -29.71 1.02 1.36
C ILE A 69 -28.96 1.82 0.29
N THR A 70 -29.66 2.30 -0.73
CA THR A 70 -29.06 3.38 -1.53
C THR A 70 -30.07 4.34 -2.16
N LEU A 71 -31.32 3.91 -2.36
CA LEU A 71 -32.40 4.79 -2.84
C LEU A 71 -33.33 5.22 -1.69
N ASP A 72 -33.68 4.28 -0.81
CA ASP A 72 -34.70 4.50 0.22
C ASP A 72 -34.21 5.38 1.37
N TYR A 73 -32.92 5.31 1.70
CA TYR A 73 -32.26 6.21 2.65
C TYR A 73 -32.20 7.67 2.12
N CYS A 74 -31.86 7.85 0.84
CA CYS A 74 -31.80 9.16 0.19
C CYS A 74 -33.19 9.80 0.08
N GLN A 75 -34.21 9.00 -0.25
CA GLN A 75 -35.60 9.46 -0.32
C GLN A 75 -36.16 9.85 1.05
N PHE A 76 -35.88 9.05 2.10
CA PHE A 76 -36.27 9.35 3.48
C PHE A 76 -35.65 10.68 3.99
N VAL A 77 -34.40 10.97 3.66
CA VAL A 77 -33.69 12.20 4.08
C VAL A 77 -34.24 13.44 3.37
N ILE A 78 -34.52 13.37 2.05
CA ILE A 78 -35.07 14.48 1.26
C ILE A 78 -36.51 14.84 1.67
N GLU A 79 -37.31 13.85 2.05
CA GLU A 79 -38.72 14.05 2.43
C GLU A 79 -38.91 14.52 3.89
N ASN A 80 -37.96 14.24 4.80
CA ASN A 80 -38.16 14.44 6.25
C ASN A 80 -37.22 15.46 6.93
N HIS A 81 -36.16 15.94 6.27
CA HIS A 81 -35.23 16.91 6.86
C HIS A 81 -35.03 18.17 5.98
N PRO A 82 -35.81 19.26 6.21
CA PRO A 82 -35.79 20.47 5.37
C PRO A 82 -34.50 21.33 5.51
N LYS A 83 -33.51 20.88 6.29
CA LYS A 83 -32.22 21.54 6.52
C LYS A 83 -31.04 20.60 6.24
N PHE A 84 -31.20 19.62 5.35
CA PHE A 84 -30.10 18.76 4.94
C PHE A 84 -29.34 19.37 3.74
N ASP A 85 -28.01 19.34 3.80
CA ASP A 85 -27.12 20.04 2.87
C ASP A 85 -27.20 19.44 1.45
N TYR A 86 -27.75 20.24 0.52
CA TYR A 86 -27.92 19.92 -0.89
C TYR A 86 -26.60 19.50 -1.58
N LYS A 87 -25.43 19.88 -1.03
CA LYS A 87 -24.11 19.42 -1.49
C LYS A 87 -23.94 17.90 -1.42
N ILE A 88 -24.48 17.25 -0.38
CA ILE A 88 -24.34 15.79 -0.18
C ILE A 88 -25.14 15.01 -1.23
N ILE A 89 -26.34 15.48 -1.56
CA ILE A 89 -27.22 14.86 -2.56
C ILE A 89 -26.61 14.94 -3.97
N LYS A 90 -26.02 16.09 -4.32
CA LYS A 90 -25.38 16.29 -5.64
C LYS A 90 -24.12 15.44 -5.82
N ILE A 91 -23.42 15.15 -4.73
CA ILE A 91 -22.25 14.26 -4.71
C ILE A 91 -22.70 12.80 -4.86
N LEU A 92 -23.70 12.35 -4.10
CA LEU A 92 -24.26 10.99 -4.23
C LEU A 92 -24.82 10.73 -5.64
N LEU A 93 -25.45 11.74 -6.24
CA LEU A 93 -25.92 11.71 -7.62
C LEU A 93 -24.78 11.47 -8.63
N ASN A 94 -23.57 11.99 -8.41
CA ASN A 94 -22.44 11.80 -9.33
C ASN A 94 -21.87 10.37 -9.33
N TYR A 95 -22.21 9.56 -8.33
CA TYR A 95 -21.77 8.17 -8.19
C TYR A 95 -22.89 7.15 -8.42
N ALA A 96 -24.13 7.62 -8.64
CA ALA A 96 -25.29 6.78 -8.91
C ALA A 96 -25.40 6.38 -10.39
N ASP A 97 -26.04 5.24 -10.66
CA ASP A 97 -26.43 4.85 -12.02
C ASP A 97 -27.51 5.80 -12.58
N ASP A 98 -27.67 5.78 -13.91
CA ASP A 98 -28.52 6.75 -14.61
C ASP A 98 -30.01 6.60 -14.28
N THR A 99 -30.45 5.40 -13.86
CA THR A 99 -31.83 5.13 -13.45
C THR A 99 -32.12 5.73 -12.07
N THR A 100 -31.13 5.71 -11.19
CA THR A 100 -31.16 6.27 -9.83
C THR A 100 -31.08 7.79 -9.85
N LYS A 101 -30.26 8.37 -10.74
CA LYS A 101 -30.20 9.82 -10.97
C LYS A 101 -31.54 10.41 -11.39
N GLN A 102 -32.20 9.79 -12.38
CA GLN A 102 -33.48 10.27 -12.91
C GLN A 102 -34.59 10.33 -11.84
N LYS A 103 -34.66 9.31 -10.96
CA LYS A 103 -35.68 9.25 -9.89
C LYS A 103 -35.44 10.27 -8.78
N LEU A 104 -34.17 10.57 -8.44
CA LEU A 104 -33.84 11.59 -7.44
C LEU A 104 -34.06 13.02 -7.99
N ASP A 105 -33.76 13.27 -9.26
CA ASP A 105 -33.99 14.58 -9.89
C ASP A 105 -35.48 14.95 -9.96
N GLU A 106 -36.37 13.97 -10.17
CA GLU A 106 -37.83 14.15 -10.05
C GLU A 106 -38.31 14.44 -8.62
N LEU A 107 -37.62 13.91 -7.60
CA LEU A 107 -37.93 14.12 -6.18
C LEU A 107 -37.48 15.51 -5.71
N ILE A 108 -36.30 15.96 -6.16
CA ILE A 108 -35.73 17.28 -5.82
C ILE A 108 -36.54 18.41 -6.46
N SER A 109 -36.96 18.26 -7.71
CA SER A 109 -37.74 19.27 -8.45
C SER A 109 -39.15 19.51 -7.89
N LYS A 110 -39.70 18.56 -7.13
CA LYS A 110 -40.99 18.69 -6.42
C LYS A 110 -40.92 19.50 -5.12
N ASN A 111 -39.75 19.61 -4.48
CA ASN A 111 -39.56 20.33 -3.22
C ASN A 111 -38.98 21.76 -3.43
N ARG A 112 -39.86 22.68 -3.85
CA ARG A 112 -39.59 24.08 -4.31
C ARG A 112 -38.97 25.09 -3.30
N LYS A 113 -38.22 24.69 -2.28
CA LYS A 113 -37.71 25.62 -1.23
C LYS A 113 -36.19 25.67 -1.07
N ILE A 114 -35.42 25.48 -2.13
CA ILE A 114 -33.96 25.56 -2.06
C ILE A 114 -33.47 26.57 -3.10
N GLU A 115 -33.08 27.77 -2.66
CA GLU A 115 -32.44 28.78 -3.51
C GLU A 115 -30.99 28.36 -3.83
N ILE A 116 -30.61 28.52 -5.10
CA ILE A 116 -29.39 27.98 -5.68
C ILE A 116 -28.36 29.12 -5.77
N HIS A 117 -27.23 28.98 -5.09
CA HIS A 117 -26.01 29.71 -5.42
C HIS A 117 -24.99 28.73 -6.00
N GLN A 118 -24.56 29.01 -7.23
CA GLN A 118 -23.51 28.29 -7.93
C GLN A 118 -22.18 28.48 -7.19
N ILE A 119 -21.53 27.38 -6.83
CA ILE A 119 -20.14 27.37 -6.37
C ILE A 119 -19.38 26.37 -7.23
N ASP A 120 -18.20 26.81 -7.66
CA ASP A 120 -17.26 26.16 -8.57
C ASP A 120 -16.56 24.95 -7.90
N MET A 121 -16.35 23.88 -8.66
CA MET A 121 -16.04 22.52 -8.20
C MET A 121 -14.59 22.12 -8.49
N THR A 122 -13.63 22.86 -7.93
CA THR A 122 -12.23 22.46 -7.93
C THR A 122 -11.68 22.48 -6.51
N ASN A 123 -11.27 21.31 -6.03
CA ASN A 123 -10.38 21.02 -4.88
C ASN A 123 -10.98 20.22 -3.70
N LEU A 124 -10.34 19.07 -3.47
CA LEU A 124 -9.88 18.40 -2.23
C LEU A 124 -10.60 18.59 -0.86
N ASP A 125 -11.38 19.64 -0.61
CA ASP A 125 -11.84 19.98 0.74
C ASP A 125 -12.80 18.95 1.35
N PHE A 126 -13.61 18.24 0.57
CA PHE A 126 -14.67 17.38 1.13
C PHE A 126 -14.17 16.02 1.65
N LEU A 127 -13.32 15.33 0.89
CA LEU A 127 -12.75 14.04 1.31
C LEU A 127 -11.81 14.23 2.50
N GLU A 128 -11.03 15.31 2.49
CA GLU A 128 -10.20 15.73 3.61
C GLU A 128 -11.06 16.10 4.83
N THR A 129 -12.15 16.84 4.66
CA THR A 129 -13.07 17.17 5.77
C THR A 129 -13.76 15.94 6.36
N ILE A 130 -14.23 14.97 5.55
CA ILE A 130 -14.83 13.74 6.06
C ILE A 130 -13.80 12.91 6.82
N LEU A 131 -12.60 12.75 6.28
CA LEU A 131 -11.60 11.85 6.83
C LEU A 131 -10.82 12.47 8.01
N LEU A 132 -10.73 13.80 8.11
CA LEU A 132 -10.17 14.52 9.28
C LEU A 132 -11.12 14.51 10.49
N ASN A 133 -12.43 14.41 10.26
CA ASN A 133 -13.44 14.43 11.33
C ASN A 133 -13.89 13.03 11.78
N ASN A 134 -13.32 11.96 11.23
CA ASN A 134 -13.64 10.58 11.58
C ASN A 134 -12.41 9.86 12.15
N ASP A 135 -12.66 8.86 13.00
CA ASP A 135 -11.59 8.04 13.57
C ASP A 135 -10.76 7.35 12.48
N SER A 136 -9.49 7.17 12.77
CA SER A 136 -8.49 6.44 11.98
C SER A 136 -9.00 5.15 11.30
N MET A 137 -9.78 4.34 12.00
CA MET A 137 -10.31 3.07 11.50
C MET A 137 -11.49 3.28 10.53
N ILE A 138 -12.31 4.29 10.77
CA ILE A 138 -13.42 4.68 9.89
C ILE A 138 -12.87 5.23 8.58
N SER A 139 -11.83 6.06 8.66
CA SER A 139 -11.16 6.63 7.49
C SER A 139 -10.52 5.57 6.59
N ALA A 140 -9.88 4.54 7.17
CA ALA A 140 -9.35 3.41 6.41
C ALA A 140 -10.46 2.59 5.72
N ASN A 141 -11.59 2.37 6.39
CA ASN A 141 -12.74 1.68 5.82
C ASN A 141 -13.41 2.48 4.69
N ILE A 142 -13.49 3.81 4.82
CA ILE A 142 -13.98 4.69 3.75
C ILE A 142 -13.06 4.61 2.54
N ILE A 143 -11.74 4.68 2.72
CA ILE A 143 -10.76 4.55 1.63
C ILE A 143 -10.93 3.19 0.92
N LYS A 144 -11.07 2.10 1.68
CA LYS A 144 -11.31 0.76 1.13
C LYS A 144 -12.60 0.70 0.32
N ASN A 145 -13.72 1.21 0.85
CA ASN A 145 -15.01 1.21 0.15
C ASN A 145 -14.98 2.07 -1.12
N LEU A 146 -14.28 3.21 -1.08
CA LEU A 146 -14.07 4.06 -2.26
C LEU A 146 -13.23 3.34 -3.32
N ALA A 147 -12.18 2.61 -2.91
CA ALA A 147 -11.38 1.81 -3.81
C ALA A 147 -12.21 0.67 -4.45
N GLU A 148 -13.08 0.03 -3.67
CA GLU A 148 -14.00 -0.99 -4.17
C GLU A 148 -14.96 -0.42 -5.23
N GLY A 149 -15.50 0.78 -4.99
CA GLY A 149 -16.42 1.49 -5.88
C GLY A 149 -15.82 2.03 -7.19
N ILE A 150 -14.49 2.10 -7.33
CA ILE A 150 -13.83 2.52 -8.59
C ILE A 150 -14.06 1.50 -9.72
N GLY A 151 -14.33 0.23 -9.39
CA GLY A 151 -14.49 -0.83 -10.39
C GLY A 151 -13.17 -1.15 -11.13
N ILE A 152 -13.27 -1.70 -12.34
CA ILE A 152 -12.09 -2.03 -13.17
C ILE A 152 -11.52 -0.74 -13.77
N ILE A 153 -10.23 -0.47 -13.53
CA ILE A 153 -9.53 0.68 -14.09
C ILE A 153 -9.16 0.38 -15.53
N LYS A 154 -9.95 0.93 -16.46
CA LYS A 154 -9.87 0.66 -17.90
C LYS A 154 -9.97 1.90 -18.77
N ASN A 155 -10.10 3.09 -18.18
CA ASN A 155 -10.17 4.38 -18.87
C ASN A 155 -9.60 5.49 -17.97
N ASP A 156 -9.33 6.67 -18.56
CA ASP A 156 -8.70 7.77 -17.83
C ASP A 156 -9.56 8.27 -16.66
N SER A 157 -10.88 8.22 -16.75
CA SER A 157 -11.78 8.64 -15.66
C SER A 157 -11.61 7.78 -14.40
N THR A 158 -11.62 6.45 -14.56
CA THR A 158 -11.39 5.51 -13.45
C THR A 158 -9.94 5.57 -12.95
N TYR A 159 -8.99 5.83 -13.85
CA TYR A 159 -7.57 5.99 -13.50
C TYR A 159 -7.30 7.24 -12.67
N GLN A 160 -7.87 8.40 -13.03
CA GLN A 160 -7.69 9.63 -12.26
C GLN A 160 -8.28 9.51 -10.85
N ARG A 161 -9.44 8.84 -10.70
CA ARG A 161 -10.02 8.54 -9.38
C ARG A 161 -9.10 7.65 -8.53
N ALA A 162 -8.51 6.62 -9.13
CA ALA A 162 -7.55 5.75 -8.46
C ALA A 162 -6.27 6.51 -8.05
N LYS A 163 -5.75 7.35 -8.94
CA LYS A 163 -4.57 8.20 -8.70
C LYS A 163 -4.78 9.17 -7.54
N GLN A 164 -5.94 9.81 -7.48
CA GLN A 164 -6.31 10.72 -6.39
C GLN A 164 -6.37 9.97 -5.05
N LEU A 165 -6.96 8.78 -5.02
CA LEU A 165 -7.07 7.97 -3.80
C LEU A 165 -5.68 7.49 -3.32
N LEU A 166 -4.80 7.08 -4.24
CA LEU A 166 -3.42 6.68 -3.93
C LEU A 166 -2.59 7.84 -3.39
N HIS A 167 -2.68 9.01 -4.02
CA HIS A 167 -1.98 10.22 -3.57
C HIS A 167 -2.34 10.60 -2.14
N TYR A 168 -3.64 10.54 -1.80
CA TYR A 168 -4.12 10.81 -0.44
C TYR A 168 -3.65 9.75 0.57
N ASN A 169 -3.74 8.47 0.21
CA ASN A 169 -3.30 7.37 1.07
C ASN A 169 -1.79 7.47 1.41
N HIS A 170 -0.97 7.86 0.43
CA HIS A 170 0.46 8.11 0.62
C HIS A 170 0.74 9.34 1.48
N SER A 171 -0.01 10.44 1.33
CA SER A 171 0.20 11.63 2.16
C SER A 171 -0.10 11.37 3.64
N LYS A 172 -1.07 10.51 3.94
CA LYS A 172 -1.42 10.09 5.30
C LYS A 172 -0.41 9.13 5.92
N GLN A 173 0.20 8.26 5.11
CA GLN A 173 1.36 7.46 5.53
C GLN A 173 2.53 8.34 5.98
N ILE A 174 2.83 9.43 5.26
CA ILE A 174 3.92 10.37 5.58
C ILE A 174 3.63 11.15 6.89
N GLN A 175 2.37 11.46 7.16
CA GLN A 175 1.93 12.19 8.37
C GLN A 175 1.81 11.30 9.63
N GLY A 176 2.11 10.00 9.54
CA GLY A 176 1.98 9.06 10.67
C GLY A 176 0.52 8.76 11.05
N THR A 177 -0.42 8.99 10.12
CA THR A 177 -1.86 8.71 10.30
C THR A 177 -2.25 7.39 9.62
N PHE A 178 -3.35 6.77 10.07
CA PHE A 178 -3.82 5.46 9.58
C PHE A 178 -4.21 5.55 8.09
N TYR A 179 -3.68 4.61 7.29
CA TYR A 179 -3.84 4.53 5.83
C TYR A 179 -4.21 3.09 5.45
N TYR A 180 -4.73 2.85 4.25
CA TYR A 180 -5.02 1.49 3.77
C TYR A 180 -3.76 0.91 3.11
N PRO A 181 -2.99 0.01 3.75
CA PRO A 181 -1.63 -0.33 3.29
C PRO A 181 -1.61 -1.10 1.97
N GLU A 182 -2.69 -1.83 1.68
CA GLU A 182 -2.83 -2.66 0.50
C GLU A 182 -3.43 -1.92 -0.69
N LEU A 183 -3.78 -0.64 -0.55
CA LEU A 183 -4.50 0.13 -1.57
C LEU A 183 -3.79 0.09 -2.93
N SER A 184 -2.46 0.23 -2.94
CA SER A 184 -1.64 0.21 -4.15
C SER A 184 -1.73 -1.13 -4.88
N GLN A 185 -1.66 -2.25 -4.13
CA GLN A 185 -1.84 -3.60 -4.70
C GLN A 185 -3.27 -3.85 -5.16
N PHE A 186 -4.24 -3.39 -4.37
CA PHE A 186 -5.66 -3.54 -4.68
C PHE A 186 -6.04 -2.84 -5.98
N LEU A 187 -5.68 -1.56 -6.13
CA LEU A 187 -5.96 -0.79 -7.34
C LEU A 187 -5.14 -1.27 -8.54
N TYR A 188 -3.88 -1.69 -8.33
CA TYR A 188 -3.09 -2.32 -9.38
C TYR A 188 -3.76 -3.58 -9.94
N ASN A 189 -4.34 -4.42 -9.07
CA ASN A 189 -5.05 -5.63 -9.48
C ASN A 189 -6.38 -5.34 -10.21
N LYS A 190 -7.02 -4.21 -9.94
CA LYS A 190 -8.21 -3.74 -10.68
C LYS A 190 -7.87 -3.06 -12.01
N ALA A 191 -6.61 -2.74 -12.27
CA ALA A 191 -6.20 -2.11 -13.52
C ALA A 191 -5.95 -3.10 -14.65
N ASN A 192 -6.35 -2.70 -15.87
CA ASN A 192 -5.94 -3.41 -17.07
C ASN A 192 -4.43 -3.19 -17.35
N ARG A 193 -3.88 -3.86 -18.36
CA ARG A 193 -2.43 -3.82 -18.65
C ARG A 193 -1.89 -2.41 -18.89
N GLU A 194 -2.62 -1.56 -19.61
CA GLU A 194 -2.22 -0.19 -19.90
C GLU A 194 -2.13 0.64 -18.61
N PHE A 195 -3.17 0.60 -17.78
CA PHE A 195 -3.22 1.39 -16.55
C PHE A 195 -2.33 0.82 -15.44
N LYS A 196 -2.05 -0.49 -15.43
CA LYS A 196 -1.00 -1.09 -14.60
C LYS A 196 0.38 -0.49 -14.92
N PHE A 197 0.69 -0.37 -16.21
CA PHE A 197 1.93 0.29 -16.64
C PHE A 197 1.95 1.76 -16.22
N LYS A 198 0.87 2.53 -16.50
CA LYS A 198 0.78 3.94 -16.11
C LYS A 198 0.92 4.16 -14.59
N LEU A 199 0.28 3.34 -13.76
CA LEU A 199 0.40 3.41 -12.30
C LEU A 199 1.85 3.26 -11.81
N TRP A 200 2.58 2.31 -12.39
CA TRP A 200 3.99 2.09 -12.06
C TRP A 200 4.92 3.18 -12.63
N PHE A 201 4.70 3.54 -13.89
CA PHE A 201 5.50 4.51 -14.62
C PHE A 201 5.41 5.91 -14.00
N GLU A 202 4.21 6.30 -13.54
CA GLU A 202 3.97 7.56 -12.82
C GLU A 202 4.29 7.50 -11.31
N ASN A 203 4.93 6.42 -10.83
CA ASN A 203 5.40 6.26 -9.44
C ASN A 203 4.29 6.20 -8.36
N PHE A 204 3.08 5.78 -8.72
CA PHE A 204 2.01 5.50 -7.75
C PHE A 204 2.09 4.09 -7.16
N VAL A 205 2.73 3.16 -7.87
CA VAL A 205 2.93 1.77 -7.43
C VAL A 205 4.40 1.38 -7.67
N PRO A 206 5.10 0.76 -6.70
CA PRO A 206 6.52 0.47 -6.82
C PRO A 206 6.85 -0.78 -7.66
N PHE A 207 5.84 -1.49 -8.19
CA PHE A 207 5.98 -2.74 -8.93
C PHE A 207 5.15 -2.72 -10.22
N CYS A 208 5.57 -3.52 -11.20
CA CYS A 208 4.82 -3.81 -12.42
C CYS A 208 5.15 -5.22 -12.92
N ASP A 209 4.19 -5.85 -13.58
CA ASP A 209 4.38 -7.16 -14.20
C ASP A 209 5.44 -7.04 -15.32
N PHE A 210 6.51 -7.82 -15.23
CA PHE A 210 7.64 -7.77 -16.19
C PHE A 210 7.17 -7.85 -17.65
N GLU A 211 6.17 -8.68 -17.91
CA GLU A 211 5.67 -8.89 -19.28
C GLU A 211 4.86 -7.70 -19.81
N ILE A 212 4.30 -6.86 -18.94
CA ILE A 212 3.71 -5.57 -19.33
C ILE A 212 4.83 -4.62 -19.73
N VAL A 213 5.84 -4.46 -18.88
CA VAL A 213 6.99 -3.56 -19.14
C VAL A 213 7.71 -3.95 -20.44
N LYS A 214 8.00 -5.24 -20.62
CA LYS A 214 8.67 -5.78 -21.81
C LYS A 214 7.88 -5.51 -23.09
N ARG A 215 6.56 -5.73 -23.09
CA ARG A 215 5.71 -5.47 -24.25
C ARG A 215 5.62 -3.99 -24.57
N THR A 216 5.37 -3.16 -23.55
CA THR A 216 5.33 -1.72 -23.73
C THR A 216 6.66 -1.20 -24.29
N PHE A 217 7.78 -1.63 -23.73
CA PHE A 217 9.12 -1.27 -24.21
C PHE A 217 9.33 -1.65 -25.68
N ALA A 218 9.02 -2.90 -26.06
CA ALA A 218 9.18 -3.38 -27.44
C ALA A 218 8.31 -2.62 -28.45
N SER A 219 7.16 -2.09 -28.03
CA SER A 219 6.25 -1.31 -28.88
C SER A 219 6.42 0.22 -28.75
N SER A 220 7.35 0.69 -27.91
CA SER A 220 7.55 2.13 -27.63
C SER A 220 8.59 2.75 -28.56
N ASP A 221 8.50 4.07 -28.72
CA ASP A 221 9.57 4.85 -29.33
C ASP A 221 10.83 4.92 -28.43
N VAL A 222 11.92 5.42 -28.99
CA VAL A 222 13.23 5.50 -28.31
C VAL A 222 13.16 6.37 -27.05
N ASP A 223 12.35 7.42 -27.04
CA ASP A 223 12.23 8.34 -25.90
C ASP A 223 11.54 7.65 -24.72
N LEU A 224 10.42 6.96 -24.97
CA LEU A 224 9.71 6.21 -23.95
C LEU A 224 10.48 4.96 -23.51
N GLN A 225 11.22 4.31 -24.42
CA GLN A 225 12.17 3.25 -24.06
C GLN A 225 13.23 3.75 -23.07
N ASN A 226 13.82 4.92 -23.33
CA ASN A 226 14.79 5.54 -22.42
C ASN A 226 14.16 5.88 -21.06
N GLN A 227 12.94 6.40 -21.02
CA GLN A 227 12.23 6.68 -19.77
C GLN A 227 11.90 5.39 -18.99
N ILE A 228 11.53 4.31 -19.69
CA ILE A 228 11.31 3.00 -19.09
C ILE A 228 12.63 2.46 -18.49
N LEU A 229 13.74 2.55 -19.22
CA LEU A 229 15.06 2.14 -18.72
C LEU A 229 15.47 2.96 -17.50
N GLN A 230 15.28 4.28 -17.52
CA GLN A 230 15.48 5.16 -16.36
C GLN A 230 14.62 4.73 -15.17
N ARG A 231 13.33 4.43 -15.39
CA ARG A 231 12.42 3.96 -14.33
C ARG A 231 12.83 2.60 -13.78
N CYS A 232 13.38 1.72 -14.62
CA CYS A 232 13.91 0.41 -14.23
C CYS A 232 15.33 0.47 -13.67
N ASN A 233 15.98 1.64 -13.64
CA ASN A 233 17.38 1.80 -13.28
C ASN A 233 18.31 0.89 -14.13
N ALA A 234 18.06 0.84 -15.44
CA ALA A 234 18.71 -0.04 -16.42
C ALA A 234 19.46 0.76 -17.51
N ASP A 235 20.43 0.15 -18.21
CA ASP A 235 21.21 0.74 -19.29
C ASP A 235 20.91 0.11 -20.68
N GLU A 236 21.62 0.56 -21.71
CA GLU A 236 21.52 0.12 -23.11
C GLU A 236 21.80 -1.39 -23.33
N LYS A 237 22.26 -2.11 -22.29
CA LYS A 237 22.53 -3.56 -22.33
C LYS A 237 21.34 -4.40 -21.85
N GLY A 238 20.26 -3.78 -21.41
CA GLY A 238 18.97 -4.43 -21.15
C GLY A 238 18.41 -4.19 -19.74
N PHE A 239 17.20 -4.70 -19.49
CA PHE A 239 16.57 -4.67 -18.18
C PHE A 239 17.44 -5.45 -17.17
N LEU A 240 17.89 -4.77 -16.12
CA LEU A 240 18.72 -5.29 -15.02
C LEU A 240 20.23 -5.50 -15.34
N VAL A 241 20.96 -4.42 -15.60
CA VAL A 241 22.44 -4.40 -15.51
C VAL A 241 22.89 -3.46 -14.38
N LYS A 242 23.83 -3.95 -13.58
CA LYS A 242 24.08 -3.68 -12.15
C LYS A 242 24.58 -2.29 -11.75
N ASN A 243 24.11 -1.90 -10.55
CA ASN A 243 24.79 -1.22 -9.43
C ASN A 243 25.69 -0.01 -9.72
N GLU A 244 25.19 1.18 -9.37
CA GLU A 244 25.99 2.16 -8.65
C GLU A 244 25.23 2.68 -7.41
N LEU A 245 25.74 2.24 -6.25
CA LEU A 245 25.77 2.98 -4.99
C LEU A 245 24.41 3.32 -4.33
N TYR A 246 23.92 2.39 -3.49
CA TYR A 246 23.58 2.83 -2.13
C TYR A 246 24.73 3.72 -1.63
N PRO A 247 24.44 4.88 -1.01
CA PRO A 247 25.46 5.85 -0.62
C PRO A 247 26.57 5.08 0.05
N ILE A 248 27.81 5.27 -0.44
CA ILE A 248 29.02 4.55 -0.04
C ILE A 248 28.80 4.02 1.35
N VAL A 249 28.54 2.70 1.42
CA VAL A 249 28.57 1.94 2.64
C VAL A 249 29.77 2.47 3.37
N ASN A 250 29.52 3.09 4.53
CA ASN A 250 30.56 3.39 5.49
C ASN A 250 31.45 2.16 5.49
N THR A 251 32.71 2.28 5.06
CA THR A 251 33.58 1.14 4.71
C THR A 251 33.90 0.22 5.90
N ASN A 252 33.26 0.50 7.03
CA ASN A 252 33.27 -0.24 8.29
C ASN A 252 32.03 -1.11 8.50
N GLN A 253 31.07 -1.17 7.56
CA GLN A 253 29.93 -2.10 7.70
C GLN A 253 30.42 -3.54 7.78
N ARG A 254 30.02 -4.21 8.86
CA ARG A 254 30.37 -5.62 9.08
C ARG A 254 29.12 -6.47 8.90
N ILE A 255 29.23 -7.46 8.01
CA ILE A 255 28.19 -8.45 7.77
C ILE A 255 28.78 -9.81 8.12
N GLU A 256 28.12 -10.55 9.00
CA GLU A 256 28.51 -11.91 9.37
C GLU A 256 27.31 -12.84 9.19
N VAL A 257 27.57 -14.07 8.77
CA VAL A 257 26.53 -15.11 8.62
C VAL A 257 26.89 -16.27 9.51
N TYR A 258 25.93 -16.71 10.31
CA TYR A 258 26.08 -17.80 11.25
C TYR A 258 25.11 -18.92 10.88
N PHE A 259 25.64 -20.13 10.75
CA PHE A 259 24.88 -21.38 10.63
C PHE A 259 25.08 -22.29 11.86
N GLU A 260 26.05 -21.95 12.71
CA GLU A 260 26.40 -22.60 13.98
C GLU A 260 26.83 -21.50 14.97
N GLY A 261 26.79 -21.77 16.28
CA GLY A 261 27.19 -20.79 17.31
C GLY A 261 26.35 -19.51 17.32
N ILE A 262 25.10 -19.59 16.83
CA ILE A 262 24.20 -18.44 16.67
C ILE A 262 23.87 -17.84 18.05
N GLN A 263 23.58 -18.69 19.06
CA GLN A 263 23.32 -18.23 20.42
C GLN A 263 24.48 -17.38 20.95
N ASP A 264 25.70 -17.88 20.86
CA ASP A 264 26.89 -17.21 21.40
C ASP A 264 27.18 -15.89 20.69
N ALA A 265 26.96 -15.82 19.37
CA ALA A 265 27.10 -14.60 18.60
C ALA A 265 26.11 -13.51 19.06
N ILE A 266 24.81 -13.85 19.20
CA ILE A 266 23.78 -12.91 19.63
C ILE A 266 24.03 -12.50 21.09
N LEU A 267 24.24 -13.45 22.01
CA LEU A 267 24.53 -13.15 23.42
C LEU A 267 25.79 -12.29 23.58
N GLY A 268 26.82 -12.54 22.76
CA GLY A 268 28.05 -11.76 22.74
C GLY A 268 27.82 -10.29 22.42
N GLU A 269 26.93 -9.96 21.48
CA GLU A 269 26.58 -8.57 21.17
C GLU A 269 25.58 -7.97 22.16
N ILE A 270 24.60 -8.74 22.66
CA ILE A 270 23.68 -8.26 23.71
C ILE A 270 24.47 -7.84 24.95
N ARG A 271 25.46 -8.63 25.40
CA ARG A 271 26.33 -8.29 26.54
C ARG A 271 27.11 -6.98 26.34
N LYS A 272 27.37 -6.56 25.09
CA LYS A 272 28.06 -5.31 24.78
C LYS A 272 27.13 -4.10 24.75
N ALA A 273 25.82 -4.31 24.63
CA ALA A 273 24.82 -3.25 24.51
C ALA A 273 24.90 -2.23 25.66
N LYS A 274 24.67 -0.95 25.33
CA LYS A 274 24.75 0.19 26.26
C LYS A 274 23.54 1.13 26.24
N ARG A 275 22.70 1.09 25.23
CA ARG A 275 21.57 2.03 25.03
C ARG A 275 20.24 1.31 24.89
N SER A 276 20.11 0.40 23.93
CA SER A 276 18.84 -0.20 23.56
C SER A 276 18.98 -1.62 23.02
N ILE A 277 17.98 -2.45 23.31
CA ILE A 277 17.81 -3.79 22.73
C ILE A 277 16.33 -3.96 22.37
N TYR A 278 16.04 -4.21 21.10
CA TYR A 278 14.70 -4.48 20.59
C TYR A 278 14.63 -5.91 20.06
N VAL A 279 13.73 -6.73 20.61
CA VAL A 279 13.62 -8.16 20.29
C VAL A 279 12.25 -8.44 19.69
N ALA A 280 12.21 -8.93 18.45
CA ALA A 280 10.99 -9.43 17.81
C ALA A 280 11.24 -10.86 17.31
N VAL A 281 10.86 -11.85 18.14
CA VAL A 281 11.06 -13.27 17.85
C VAL A 281 9.76 -14.03 18.07
N ALA A 282 9.41 -14.93 17.15
CA ALA A 282 8.15 -15.68 17.24
C ALA A 282 8.12 -16.55 18.50
N TRP A 283 9.18 -17.34 18.73
CA TRP A 283 9.33 -18.23 19.88
C TRP A 283 10.58 -17.94 20.68
N PHE A 284 10.41 -17.89 22.01
CA PHE A 284 11.42 -17.54 22.98
C PHE A 284 11.23 -18.39 24.25
N THR A 285 12.10 -19.39 24.42
CA THR A 285 12.06 -20.34 25.55
C THR A 285 13.42 -20.55 26.23
N ASN A 286 14.48 -19.94 25.69
CA ASN A 286 15.85 -20.12 26.17
C ASN A 286 16.21 -19.16 27.30
N HIS A 287 16.59 -19.71 28.46
CA HIS A 287 16.86 -18.94 29.68
C HIS A 287 18.11 -18.07 29.57
N ASN A 288 19.09 -18.47 28.75
CA ASN A 288 20.34 -17.72 28.60
C ASN A 288 20.08 -16.33 28.01
N PHE A 289 19.15 -16.22 27.06
CA PHE A 289 18.72 -14.94 26.50
C PHE A 289 17.97 -14.10 27.53
N LEU A 290 16.95 -14.63 28.20
CA LEU A 290 16.15 -13.86 29.16
C LEU A 290 16.99 -13.33 30.32
N ASN A 291 17.88 -14.15 30.87
CA ASN A 291 18.76 -13.75 31.97
C ASN A 291 19.64 -12.57 31.57
N VAL A 292 20.30 -12.64 30.41
CA VAL A 292 21.17 -11.55 29.94
C VAL A 292 20.37 -10.28 29.62
N LEU A 293 19.12 -10.39 29.15
CA LEU A 293 18.25 -9.21 28.95
C LEU A 293 17.87 -8.57 30.28
N CYS A 294 17.54 -9.37 31.31
CA CYS A 294 17.31 -8.86 32.66
C CYS A 294 18.56 -8.17 33.21
N ASP A 295 19.75 -8.76 33.06
CA ASP A 295 21.01 -8.12 33.46
C ASP A 295 21.18 -6.75 32.76
N LYS A 296 20.80 -6.66 31.48
CA LYS A 296 20.86 -5.40 30.72
C LYS A 296 19.87 -4.36 31.19
N VAL A 297 18.66 -4.77 31.58
CA VAL A 297 17.68 -3.90 32.23
C VAL A 297 18.25 -3.37 33.55
N GLU A 298 18.88 -4.22 34.36
CA GLU A 298 19.56 -3.80 35.61
C GLU A 298 20.71 -2.82 35.37
N GLU A 299 21.48 -3.01 34.28
CA GLU A 299 22.54 -2.09 33.83
C GLU A 299 22.01 -0.75 33.28
N GLY A 300 20.69 -0.58 33.17
CA GLY A 300 20.06 0.65 32.68
C GLY A 300 19.82 0.69 31.17
N VAL A 301 20.08 -0.39 30.43
CA VAL A 301 19.81 -0.48 28.98
C VAL A 301 18.31 -0.61 28.73
N ARG A 302 17.78 0.10 27.74
CA ARG A 302 16.38 -0.02 27.36
C ARG A 302 16.12 -1.34 26.64
N VAL A 303 15.24 -2.20 27.15
CA VAL A 303 14.95 -3.49 26.53
C VAL A 303 13.47 -3.63 26.20
N GLU A 304 13.12 -3.87 24.94
CA GLU A 304 11.75 -4.14 24.53
C GLU A 304 11.62 -5.48 23.82
N ILE A 305 10.61 -6.26 24.20
CA ILE A 305 10.40 -7.63 23.72
C ILE A 305 9.00 -7.77 23.14
N ILE A 306 8.89 -8.29 21.91
CA ILE A 306 7.65 -8.66 21.24
C ILE A 306 7.73 -10.14 20.86
N ILE A 307 6.83 -10.96 21.39
CA ILE A 307 6.74 -12.40 21.06
C ILE A 307 5.28 -12.82 20.84
N LEU A 308 5.07 -14.01 20.27
CA LEU A 308 3.74 -14.57 20.06
C LEU A 308 3.12 -15.03 21.39
N ASN A 309 1.83 -14.77 21.61
CA ASN A 309 1.09 -15.28 22.77
C ASN A 309 0.48 -16.65 22.48
N ASP A 310 1.33 -17.67 22.47
CA ASP A 310 0.94 -19.06 22.26
C ASP A 310 1.41 -19.95 23.42
N TYR A 311 1.08 -21.24 23.36
CA TYR A 311 1.46 -22.21 24.39
C TYR A 311 2.98 -22.47 24.46
N ILE A 312 3.73 -22.12 23.42
CA ILE A 312 5.20 -22.30 23.42
C ILE A 312 5.83 -21.23 24.32
N ASN A 313 5.37 -19.98 24.22
CA ASN A 313 5.90 -18.86 24.99
C ASN A 313 5.20 -18.66 26.35
N ASN A 314 3.88 -18.79 26.42
CA ASN A 314 3.06 -18.35 27.55
C ASN A 314 2.34 -19.51 28.26
N TRP A 315 3.09 -20.33 28.99
CA TRP A 315 2.56 -21.45 29.76
C TRP A 315 3.15 -21.46 31.18
N ILE A 316 2.50 -22.15 32.10
CA ILE A 316 2.77 -22.02 33.54
C ILE A 316 4.19 -22.45 33.97
N GLU A 317 4.85 -23.36 33.24
CA GLU A 317 6.27 -23.73 33.44
C GLU A 317 7.23 -23.06 32.44
N GLY A 318 6.81 -21.96 31.82
CA GLY A 318 7.60 -21.21 30.84
C GLY A 318 8.69 -20.33 31.43
N LEU A 319 9.29 -19.53 30.54
CA LEU A 319 10.16 -18.45 30.95
C LEU A 319 9.38 -17.47 31.82
N ASP A 320 10.02 -17.02 32.90
CA ASP A 320 9.44 -16.04 33.82
C ASP A 320 9.54 -14.62 33.22
N PHE A 321 8.71 -14.35 32.22
CA PHE A 321 8.59 -13.03 31.62
C PHE A 321 7.97 -12.02 32.60
N GLN A 322 7.24 -12.46 33.63
CA GLN A 322 6.71 -11.57 34.66
C GLN A 322 7.85 -10.91 35.43
N LYS A 323 8.89 -11.66 35.80
CA LYS A 323 10.11 -11.10 36.38
C LYS A 323 10.72 -9.99 35.52
N PHE A 324 10.78 -10.17 34.20
CA PHE A 324 11.29 -9.15 33.28
C PHE A 324 10.42 -7.88 33.27
N ILE A 325 9.09 -8.05 33.30
CA ILE A 325 8.13 -6.94 33.38
C ILE A 325 8.27 -6.18 34.71
N ASP A 326 8.31 -6.89 35.83
CA ASP A 326 8.41 -6.31 37.16
C ASP A 326 9.72 -5.53 37.32
N LEU A 327 10.83 -6.09 36.83
CA LEU A 327 12.12 -5.41 36.79
C LEU A 327 12.06 -4.14 35.91
N GLY A 328 11.38 -4.21 34.77
CA GLY A 328 11.12 -3.08 33.89
C GLY A 328 10.36 -1.94 34.54
N LYS A 329 9.35 -2.27 35.36
CA LYS A 329 8.59 -1.29 36.14
C LYS A 329 9.47 -0.63 37.21
N GLU A 330 10.32 -1.40 37.88
CA GLU A 330 11.24 -0.88 38.90
C GLU A 330 12.28 0.07 38.29
N LYS A 331 12.85 -0.29 37.14
CA LYS A 331 13.95 0.46 36.50
C LYS A 331 13.49 1.48 35.45
N ASN A 332 12.21 1.44 35.06
CA ASN A 332 11.58 2.27 34.03
C ASN A 332 12.30 2.25 32.66
N ASN A 333 12.74 1.08 32.23
CA ASN A 333 13.52 0.90 31.00
C ASN A 333 13.26 -0.43 30.28
N SER A 334 12.23 -1.20 30.66
CA SER A 334 11.83 -2.39 29.91
C SER A 334 10.34 -2.40 29.58
N ILE A 335 9.98 -2.96 28.42
CA ILE A 335 8.59 -3.12 27.99
C ILE A 335 8.40 -4.46 27.31
N PHE A 336 7.32 -5.16 27.62
CA PHE A 336 6.98 -6.46 27.07
C PHE A 336 5.65 -6.41 26.31
N TYR A 337 5.59 -7.09 25.17
CA TYR A 337 4.42 -7.18 24.31
C TYR A 337 4.14 -8.61 23.89
N PHE A 338 2.85 -8.95 23.86
CA PHE A 338 2.34 -10.17 23.26
C PHE A 338 1.60 -9.85 21.97
N CYS A 339 1.90 -10.61 20.92
CA CYS A 339 1.11 -10.61 19.68
C CYS A 339 0.11 -11.77 19.69
N GLY A 340 -1.14 -11.50 19.32
CA GLY A 340 -2.20 -12.51 19.26
C GLY A 340 -2.02 -13.51 18.11
N ILE A 341 -2.71 -14.64 18.20
CA ILE A 341 -2.67 -15.72 17.19
C ILE A 341 -3.42 -15.38 15.89
N ASP A 342 -4.32 -14.39 15.90
CA ASP A 342 -5.09 -13.99 14.70
C ASP A 342 -4.20 -13.39 13.60
N ASN A 343 -3.03 -12.85 13.97
CA ASN A 343 -2.00 -12.35 13.06
C ASN A 343 -0.61 -12.75 13.58
N ILE A 344 -0.14 -13.93 13.17
CA ILE A 344 1.10 -14.53 13.70
C ILE A 344 2.32 -13.65 13.39
N MET A 345 2.88 -13.00 14.42
CA MET A 345 4.19 -12.34 14.33
C MET A 345 5.29 -13.41 14.27
N HIS A 346 5.72 -13.75 13.04
CA HIS A 346 6.70 -14.81 12.80
C HIS A 346 8.13 -14.29 12.56
N HIS A 347 8.45 -13.06 12.96
CA HIS A 347 9.81 -12.53 12.85
C HIS A 347 10.79 -13.26 13.76
N LYS A 348 12.08 -13.18 13.40
CA LYS A 348 13.21 -13.49 14.28
C LYS A 348 14.30 -12.46 14.05
N PHE A 349 14.18 -11.31 14.68
CA PHE A 349 15.22 -10.29 14.63
C PHE A 349 15.44 -9.62 15.98
N CYS A 350 16.66 -9.11 16.15
CA CYS A 350 17.05 -8.33 17.31
C CYS A 350 17.89 -7.13 16.85
N ILE A 351 17.58 -5.94 17.36
CA ILE A 351 18.31 -4.70 17.11
C ILE A 351 18.98 -4.27 18.41
N ILE A 352 20.26 -3.93 18.37
CA ILE A 352 21.07 -3.53 19.53
C ILE A 352 21.70 -2.17 19.23
N ASP A 353 21.50 -1.22 20.15
CA ASP A 353 22.04 0.15 20.17
C ASP A 353 21.82 0.95 18.87
N ASP A 354 20.76 0.64 18.12
CA ASP A 354 20.46 1.19 16.79
C ASP A 354 21.60 0.99 15.77
N ASN A 355 22.50 0.03 16.04
CA ASN A 355 23.74 -0.14 15.27
C ASN A 355 24.07 -1.61 14.88
N THR A 356 23.52 -2.58 15.60
CA THR A 356 23.65 -4.01 15.24
C THR A 356 22.26 -4.60 15.03
N LEU A 357 22.08 -5.34 13.94
CA LEU A 357 20.87 -6.09 13.62
C LEU A 357 21.23 -7.57 13.45
N PHE A 358 20.52 -8.45 14.14
CA PHE A 358 20.48 -9.88 13.84
C PHE A 358 19.13 -10.21 13.18
N ASN A 359 19.14 -10.98 12.10
CA ASN A 359 17.93 -11.48 11.46
C ASN A 359 18.16 -12.84 10.79
N GLY A 360 17.17 -13.74 10.86
CA GLY A 360 17.25 -15.04 10.19
C GLY A 360 16.07 -15.95 10.51
N SER A 361 16.31 -17.26 10.45
CA SER A 361 15.32 -18.29 10.79
C SER A 361 15.31 -18.63 12.29
N TYR A 362 16.41 -18.34 12.99
CA TYR A 362 16.69 -18.75 14.37
C TYR A 362 15.72 -18.17 15.41
N ASN A 363 14.83 -18.99 15.96
CA ASN A 363 14.04 -18.65 17.15
C ASN A 363 14.90 -18.78 18.41
N TRP A 364 14.55 -18.08 19.50
CA TRP A 364 15.33 -18.09 20.75
C TRP A 364 14.91 -19.26 21.65
N THR A 365 15.07 -20.49 21.14
CA THR A 365 14.66 -21.73 21.80
C THR A 365 15.82 -22.74 21.86
N TYR A 366 15.75 -23.71 22.78
CA TYR A 366 16.76 -24.78 22.87
C TYR A 366 16.73 -25.71 21.65
N TYR A 367 15.54 -25.91 21.08
CA TYR A 367 15.34 -26.70 19.87
C TYR A 367 16.03 -26.08 18.64
N ALA A 368 15.95 -24.76 18.48
CA ALA A 368 16.62 -24.03 17.41
C ALA A 368 18.14 -24.14 17.53
N GLU A 369 18.68 -24.05 18.75
CA GLU A 369 20.12 -24.13 19.01
C GLU A 369 20.71 -25.51 18.74
N HIS A 370 20.06 -26.56 19.22
CA HIS A 370 20.69 -27.88 19.31
C HIS A 370 20.23 -28.87 18.24
N ARG A 371 19.22 -28.52 17.42
CA ARG A 371 18.64 -29.48 16.46
C ARG A 371 18.35 -28.96 15.07
N ASN A 372 17.80 -27.77 14.94
CA ASN A 372 17.41 -27.23 13.64
C ASN A 372 18.65 -26.80 12.84
N TYR A 373 18.55 -26.87 11.52
CA TYR A 373 19.46 -26.15 10.65
C TYR A 373 18.95 -24.71 10.52
N GLU A 374 19.60 -23.81 11.23
CA GLU A 374 19.20 -22.40 11.30
C GLU A 374 20.22 -21.52 10.58
N ASN A 375 19.78 -20.33 10.20
CA ASN A 375 20.67 -19.26 9.78
C ASN A 375 20.37 -18.00 10.58
N CYS A 376 21.41 -17.21 10.81
CA CYS A 376 21.29 -15.86 11.36
C CYS A 376 22.34 -14.96 10.72
N ILE A 377 21.93 -13.79 10.27
CA ILE A 377 22.79 -12.81 9.65
C ILE A 377 22.88 -11.61 10.59
N MET A 378 24.11 -11.20 10.90
CA MET A 378 24.41 -10.01 11.66
C MET A 378 24.83 -8.89 10.70
N PHE A 379 24.21 -7.73 10.84
CA PHE A 379 24.60 -6.49 10.19
C PHE A 379 25.02 -5.49 11.25
N LYS A 380 26.17 -4.86 11.08
CA LYS A 380 26.68 -3.82 11.99
C LYS A 380 27.10 -2.58 11.21
N ASP A 381 26.87 -1.41 11.81
CA ASP A 381 27.19 -0.10 11.24
C ASP A 381 26.45 0.21 9.92
N ASN A 382 25.24 -0.38 9.75
CA ASN A 382 24.36 -0.19 8.60
C ASN A 382 23.05 0.54 8.97
N PRO A 383 23.10 1.88 9.15
CA PRO A 383 21.97 2.64 9.70
C PRO A 383 20.70 2.55 8.84
N LEU A 384 20.82 2.54 7.51
CA LEU A 384 19.67 2.47 6.60
C LEU A 384 18.91 1.14 6.72
N LEU A 385 19.62 0.02 6.86
CA LEU A 385 18.99 -1.28 7.04
C LEU A 385 18.36 -1.38 8.43
N ILE A 386 19.08 -0.94 9.45
CA ILE A 386 18.63 -1.00 10.84
C ILE A 386 17.39 -0.13 11.05
N GLU A 387 17.36 1.06 10.45
CA GLU A 387 16.19 1.96 10.49
C GLU A 387 14.93 1.28 9.95
N LYS A 388 15.03 0.51 8.86
CA LYS A 388 13.86 -0.23 8.32
C LYS A 388 13.33 -1.28 9.29
N PHE A 389 14.20 -2.04 9.94
CA PHE A 389 13.80 -3.03 10.94
C PHE A 389 13.26 -2.35 12.21
N LEU A 390 13.83 -1.22 12.61
CA LEU A 390 13.34 -0.43 13.74
C LEU A 390 11.95 0.15 13.46
N CYS A 391 11.71 0.67 12.25
CA CYS A 391 10.38 1.11 11.81
C CYS A 391 9.35 -0.01 11.88
N GLU A 392 9.71 -1.24 11.47
CA GLU A 392 8.81 -2.39 11.60
C GLU A 392 8.56 -2.75 13.07
N PHE A 393 9.58 -2.74 13.91
CA PHE A 393 9.41 -2.93 15.36
C PHE A 393 8.45 -1.90 15.97
N ILE A 394 8.61 -0.62 15.60
CA ILE A 394 7.74 0.48 16.05
C ILE A 394 6.31 0.28 15.53
N ARG A 395 6.14 -0.16 14.27
CA ARG A 395 4.82 -0.46 13.70
C ARG A 395 4.12 -1.58 14.46
N LEU A 396 4.82 -2.69 14.74
CA LEU A 396 4.28 -3.79 15.55
C LEU A 396 3.88 -3.30 16.94
N LYS A 397 4.77 -2.55 17.61
CA LYS A 397 4.48 -1.95 18.91
C LYS A 397 3.25 -1.03 18.88
N SER A 398 3.02 -0.28 17.80
CA SER A 398 1.89 0.67 17.72
C SER A 398 0.51 0.02 17.72
N ILE A 399 0.44 -1.26 17.33
CA ILE A 399 -0.81 -2.04 17.29
C ILE A 399 -0.93 -3.02 18.46
N LEU A 400 0.03 -3.02 19.39
CA LEU A 400 0.07 -3.89 20.56
C LEU A 400 0.01 -3.07 21.84
N SER A 401 -0.56 -3.66 22.89
CA SER A 401 -0.57 -3.05 24.22
C SER A 401 0.59 -3.58 25.06
N PRO A 402 1.33 -2.72 25.77
CA PRO A 402 2.35 -3.16 26.71
C PRO A 402 1.69 -3.96 27.85
N LEU A 403 2.33 -5.05 28.26
CA LEU A 403 1.83 -5.89 29.34
C LEU A 403 2.41 -5.48 30.69
N GLU A 404 1.53 -5.43 31.69
CA GLU A 404 1.89 -5.26 33.09
C GLU A 404 1.86 -6.58 33.88
N THR A 405 1.03 -7.52 33.46
CA THR A 405 0.87 -8.82 34.09
C THR A 405 0.64 -9.88 33.03
N ILE A 406 1.27 -11.03 33.20
CA ILE A 406 1.10 -12.21 32.34
C ILE A 406 0.14 -13.19 33.02
N ILE A 407 -0.82 -13.68 32.25
CA ILE A 407 -1.69 -14.79 32.64
C ILE A 407 -1.25 -15.98 31.79
N PRO A 408 -0.54 -16.97 32.38
CA PRO A 408 -0.11 -18.14 31.65
C PRO A 408 -1.29 -19.01 31.24
N PHE A 409 -1.17 -19.67 30.09
CA PHE A 409 -2.10 -20.76 29.76
C PHE A 409 -1.91 -21.88 30.77
N ASP A 410 -3.01 -22.36 31.34
CA ASP A 410 -3.00 -23.55 32.16
C ASP A 410 -2.76 -24.80 31.30
N ARG A 411 -2.59 -25.95 31.95
CA ARG A 411 -2.30 -27.21 31.26
C ARG A 411 -3.50 -27.80 30.52
N ASP A 412 -4.72 -27.35 30.80
CA ASP A 412 -5.99 -27.96 30.35
C ASP A 412 -6.80 -27.07 29.37
N SER A 413 -6.46 -25.78 29.23
CA SER A 413 -7.12 -24.72 28.44
C SER A 413 -6.96 -24.88 26.92
N LEU A 414 -6.69 -26.10 26.46
CA LEU A 414 -6.29 -26.42 25.11
C LEU A 414 -7.51 -26.74 24.22
N ILE A 415 -8.14 -25.70 23.71
CA ILE A 415 -9.12 -25.83 22.64
C ILE A 415 -8.79 -24.74 21.62
N ILE A 416 -8.08 -25.08 20.53
CA ILE A 416 -8.17 -24.53 19.16
C ILE A 416 -6.90 -24.94 18.34
N SER A 417 -7.14 -25.85 17.39
CA SER A 417 -6.45 -26.21 16.14
C SER A 417 -4.93 -26.44 15.96
N ASP A 418 -3.99 -26.01 16.81
CA ASP A 418 -2.53 -26.18 16.53
C ASP A 418 -1.81 -27.20 17.44
N PHE A 419 -2.58 -28.06 18.12
CA PHE A 419 -2.11 -28.87 19.24
C PHE A 419 -0.98 -29.86 18.91
N PHE A 420 -1.00 -30.54 17.77
CA PHE A 420 0.01 -31.58 17.50
C PHE A 420 1.39 -30.99 17.19
N SER A 421 1.48 -29.96 16.34
CA SER A 421 2.76 -29.35 15.97
C SER A 421 3.39 -28.59 17.15
N ALA A 422 2.60 -27.78 17.87
CA ALA A 422 3.09 -26.99 18.99
C ALA A 422 3.53 -27.87 20.18
N LYS A 423 2.77 -28.94 20.50
CA LYS A 423 3.18 -29.89 21.55
C LYS A 423 4.40 -30.69 21.17
N GLN A 424 4.47 -31.17 19.94
CA GLN A 424 5.65 -31.88 19.45
C GLN A 424 6.88 -30.98 19.50
N TYR A 425 6.77 -29.74 19.01
CA TYR A 425 7.85 -28.76 19.08
C TYR A 425 8.27 -28.51 20.53
N ARG A 426 7.30 -28.24 21.42
CA ARG A 426 7.57 -27.90 22.81
C ARG A 426 8.18 -29.05 23.60
N SER A 427 7.65 -30.26 23.44
CA SER A 427 8.21 -31.46 24.08
C SER A 427 9.67 -31.66 23.68
N LYS A 428 9.99 -31.50 22.40
CA LYS A 428 11.38 -31.57 21.93
C LYS A 428 12.22 -30.42 22.49
N ASP A 429 11.73 -29.19 22.50
CA ASP A 429 12.44 -28.04 23.06
C ASP A 429 12.84 -28.24 24.53
N ILE A 430 11.93 -28.77 25.35
CA ILE A 430 12.18 -29.11 26.76
C ILE A 430 13.18 -30.27 26.89
N GLU A 431 13.14 -31.25 25.99
CA GLU A 431 14.12 -32.33 25.95
C GLU A 431 15.53 -31.77 25.68
N TYR A 432 15.69 -30.83 24.74
CA TYR A 432 16.99 -30.20 24.50
C TYR A 432 17.43 -29.32 25.67
N GLN A 433 16.50 -28.65 26.34
CA GLN A 433 16.79 -27.98 27.61
C GLN A 433 17.31 -28.98 28.66
N ALA A 434 16.74 -30.18 28.73
CA ALA A 434 17.21 -31.24 29.62
C ALA A 434 18.62 -31.72 29.25
N ARG A 435 18.92 -31.85 27.95
CA ARG A 435 20.27 -32.19 27.46
C ARG A 435 21.29 -31.13 27.85
N GLU A 436 20.94 -29.85 27.74
CA GLU A 436 21.81 -28.75 28.20
C GLU A 436 22.01 -28.77 29.72
N ALA A 437 20.94 -28.99 30.50
CA ALA A 437 21.04 -29.16 31.95
C ALA A 437 21.97 -30.32 32.34
N LYS A 438 21.92 -31.43 31.60
CA LYS A 438 22.84 -32.57 31.78
C LYS A 438 24.28 -32.20 31.47
N ARG A 439 24.54 -31.48 30.37
CA ARG A 439 25.89 -30.96 30.03
C ARG A 439 26.45 -30.06 31.14
N ASN A 440 25.57 -29.33 31.83
CA ASN A 440 25.90 -28.50 32.98
C ASN A 440 25.91 -29.26 34.33
N ASN A 441 25.88 -30.60 34.31
CA ASN A 441 25.87 -31.49 35.48
C ASN A 441 24.69 -31.27 36.45
N ASN A 442 23.57 -30.70 36.00
CA ASN A 442 22.37 -30.53 36.82
C ASN A 442 21.40 -31.70 36.62
N ILE A 443 21.68 -32.82 37.28
CA ILE A 443 20.92 -34.06 37.14
C ILE A 443 19.47 -33.91 37.66
N GLY A 444 19.26 -33.18 38.75
CA GLY A 444 17.92 -32.94 39.30
C GLY A 444 17.01 -32.20 38.31
N LEU A 445 17.52 -31.14 37.68
CA LEU A 445 16.80 -30.41 36.64
C LEU A 445 16.59 -31.27 35.38
N THR A 446 17.61 -32.05 35.00
CA THR A 446 17.55 -32.97 33.85
C THR A 446 16.37 -33.94 33.99
N SER A 447 16.26 -34.64 35.12
CA SER A 447 15.17 -35.59 35.37
C SER A 447 13.80 -34.92 35.36
N LYS A 448 13.68 -33.74 35.96
CA LYS A 448 12.42 -32.96 35.97
C LYS A 448 11.99 -32.56 34.56
N LEU A 449 12.91 -32.07 33.73
CA LEU A 449 12.62 -31.62 32.36
C LEU A 449 12.26 -32.80 31.45
N ILE A 450 12.92 -33.96 31.58
CA ILE A 450 12.55 -35.17 30.83
C ILE A 450 11.13 -35.61 31.17
N GLN A 451 10.79 -35.66 32.46
CA GLN A 451 9.42 -35.98 32.88
C GLN A 451 8.40 -35.01 32.30
N LEU A 452 8.72 -33.71 32.32
CA LEU A 452 7.86 -32.66 31.75
C LEU A 452 7.70 -32.80 30.23
N SER A 453 8.79 -33.08 29.51
CA SER A 453 8.78 -33.33 28.06
C SER A 453 7.84 -34.48 27.69
N LEU A 454 7.89 -35.59 28.45
CA LEU A 454 7.04 -36.77 28.27
C LEU A 454 5.59 -36.55 28.73
N GLN A 455 5.36 -35.70 29.73
CA GLN A 455 4.00 -35.31 30.12
C GLN A 455 3.29 -34.51 29.00
N ILE A 456 4.02 -33.64 28.30
CA ILE A 456 3.47 -32.84 27.19
C ILE A 456 3.21 -33.70 25.95
N ASN A 457 4.17 -34.54 25.59
CA ASN A 457 4.06 -35.49 24.50
C ASN A 457 4.65 -36.85 24.91
N PRO A 458 3.80 -37.80 25.34
CA PRO A 458 4.22 -39.14 25.72
C PRO A 458 4.88 -39.92 24.56
N GLU A 459 4.63 -39.53 23.30
CA GLU A 459 5.18 -40.17 22.11
C GLU A 459 6.58 -39.64 21.72
N ASN A 460 7.21 -38.76 22.52
CA ASN A 460 8.56 -38.30 22.22
C ASN A 460 9.59 -39.43 22.46
N GLU A 461 9.89 -40.18 21.40
CA GLU A 461 10.86 -41.29 21.42
C GLU A 461 12.25 -40.87 21.90
N GLU A 462 12.71 -39.66 21.56
CA GLU A 462 14.03 -39.17 21.96
C GLU A 462 14.08 -38.84 23.46
N ALA A 463 13.00 -38.27 24.01
CA ALA A 463 12.86 -38.09 25.45
C ALA A 463 12.77 -39.43 26.20
N LEU A 464 12.11 -40.46 25.65
CA LEU A 464 12.07 -41.81 26.22
C LEU A 464 13.46 -42.46 26.22
N LYS A 465 14.20 -42.36 25.10
CA LYS A 465 15.59 -42.83 25.02
C LYS A 465 16.46 -42.09 26.02
N PHE A 466 16.34 -40.77 26.10
CA PHE A 466 17.14 -39.95 27.00
C PHE A 466 16.80 -40.21 28.47
N GLN A 467 15.54 -40.47 28.80
CA GLN A 467 15.14 -41.00 30.11
C GLN A 467 15.91 -42.29 30.41
N ASN A 468 15.90 -43.24 29.50
CA ASN A 468 16.66 -44.49 29.62
C ASN A 468 18.18 -44.31 29.55
N GLU A 469 18.74 -43.13 29.29
CA GLU A 469 20.18 -42.85 29.42
C GLU A 469 20.52 -42.17 30.75
N VAL A 470 19.56 -41.43 31.32
CA VAL A 470 19.70 -40.72 32.59
C VAL A 470 19.37 -41.64 33.77
N TYR A 471 18.43 -42.55 33.61
CA TYR A 471 17.94 -43.47 34.66
C TYR A 471 18.70 -44.82 34.84
N PRO A 472 19.58 -45.33 33.95
CA PRO A 472 20.38 -46.54 34.25
C PRO A 472 21.53 -46.30 35.21
N ILE A 473 21.78 -45.05 35.60
CA ILE A 473 22.77 -44.68 36.59
C ILE A 473 21.98 -44.05 37.74
N ASP A 474 21.84 -44.82 38.81
CA ASP A 474 21.56 -44.38 40.18
C ASP A 474 20.13 -44.09 40.65
N GLU A 475 19.40 -45.16 40.96
CA GLU A 475 18.54 -45.12 42.16
C GLU A 475 19.37 -45.01 43.46
N GLU A 476 20.66 -45.35 43.43
CA GLU A 476 21.56 -45.34 44.60
C GLU A 476 22.22 -43.97 44.85
N ASN A 477 22.73 -43.25 43.83
CA ASN A 477 23.24 -41.87 43.96
C ASN A 477 22.17 -40.78 44.00
N ILE A 478 20.96 -40.94 43.46
CA ILE A 478 19.90 -39.92 43.64
C ILE A 478 19.46 -39.86 45.11
N ARG A 479 19.43 -41.00 45.82
CA ARG A 479 19.25 -41.02 47.28
C ARG A 479 20.46 -40.43 48.02
N LYS A 480 21.69 -40.63 47.52
CA LYS A 480 22.92 -40.13 48.15
C LYS A 480 23.12 -38.61 48.00
N ILE A 481 22.81 -38.05 46.82
CA ILE A 481 23.00 -36.61 46.53
C ILE A 481 21.91 -35.75 47.16
N ALA A 482 20.65 -36.22 47.20
CA ALA A 482 19.56 -35.54 47.90
C ALA A 482 19.78 -35.50 49.42
N ILE A 483 20.40 -36.54 49.99
CA ILE A 483 20.75 -36.60 51.43
C ILE A 483 22.00 -35.74 51.73
N ASP A 484 22.99 -35.68 50.85
CA ASP A 484 24.21 -34.88 51.05
C ASP A 484 24.00 -33.36 50.88
N GLN A 485 23.07 -32.92 50.01
CA GLN A 485 22.71 -31.51 49.89
C GLN A 485 21.89 -31.00 51.08
N GLU A 486 21.00 -31.83 51.63
CA GLU A 486 20.21 -31.49 52.82
C GLU A 486 21.06 -31.53 54.12
N LEU A 487 22.10 -32.36 54.18
CA LEU A 487 23.06 -32.37 55.30
C LEU A 487 24.00 -31.15 55.31
N LYS A 488 24.45 -30.69 54.14
CA LYS A 488 25.36 -29.52 54.02
C LYS A 488 24.68 -28.19 54.33
N GLU A 489 23.40 -28.03 54.00
CA GLU A 489 22.63 -26.83 54.38
C GLU A 489 22.30 -26.78 55.87
N LYS A 490 22.08 -27.94 56.53
CA LYS A 490 21.86 -28.04 57.99
C LYS A 490 23.15 -27.91 58.82
N GLN A 491 24.32 -28.29 58.28
CA GLN A 491 25.61 -28.11 58.96
C GLN A 491 26.09 -26.65 58.92
N ARG A 492 25.85 -25.93 57.82
CA ARG A 492 26.19 -24.51 57.68
C ARG A 492 25.40 -23.60 58.63
N THR A 493 24.15 -23.93 58.93
CA THR A 493 23.33 -23.21 59.93
C THR A 493 23.68 -23.54 61.38
N HIS A 494 24.38 -24.67 61.64
CA HIS A 494 24.77 -25.07 63.00
C HIS A 494 26.14 -24.50 63.41
N GLU A 495 27.08 -24.37 62.47
CA GLU A 495 28.41 -23.80 62.71
C GLU A 495 28.36 -22.27 62.90
N GLU A 496 27.48 -21.56 62.16
CA GLU A 496 27.26 -20.12 62.30
C GLU A 496 26.63 -19.74 63.67
N LEU A 497 25.89 -20.66 64.30
CA LEU A 497 25.26 -20.43 65.62
C LEU A 497 26.19 -20.77 66.81
N GLN A 498 27.15 -21.68 66.63
CA GLN A 498 28.12 -22.04 67.68
C GLN A 498 29.28 -21.03 67.81
N GLU A 499 29.66 -20.33 66.73
CA GLU A 499 30.69 -19.29 66.79
C GLU A 499 30.20 -18.02 67.51
N GLN A 500 28.90 -17.72 67.45
CA GLN A 500 28.30 -16.58 68.17
C GLN A 500 28.22 -16.80 69.70
N ILE A 501 28.08 -18.05 70.16
CA ILE A 501 27.95 -18.38 71.58
C ILE A 501 29.33 -18.48 72.27
N ALA A 502 30.38 -18.88 71.53
CA ALA A 502 31.76 -18.98 72.05
C ALA A 502 32.44 -17.60 72.24
N LYS A 503 32.07 -16.58 71.44
CA LYS A 503 32.56 -15.20 71.59
C LYS A 503 31.96 -14.47 72.80
N GLY A 504 30.74 -14.83 73.22
CA GLY A 504 30.06 -14.18 74.36
C GLY A 504 30.58 -14.59 75.75
N LYS A 505 31.14 -15.79 75.91
CA LYS A 505 31.60 -16.29 77.22
C LYS A 505 33.06 -16.00 77.56
N ARG A 506 33.90 -15.61 76.58
CA ARG A 506 35.30 -15.20 76.81
C ARG A 506 35.48 -13.72 77.16
N GLN A 507 34.43 -12.89 77.03
CA GLN A 507 34.51 -11.44 77.24
C GLN A 507 34.19 -10.98 78.68
N GLU A 508 33.63 -11.83 79.53
CA GLU A 508 33.22 -11.43 80.88
C GLU A 508 34.26 -11.80 81.96
N GLU A 509 35.02 -12.90 81.78
CA GLU A 509 36.02 -13.35 82.77
C GLU A 509 37.37 -12.60 82.68
N MET A 510 37.70 -12.01 81.53
CA MET A 510 38.91 -11.18 81.37
C MET A 510 38.76 -9.75 81.92
N ARG A 511 37.51 -9.24 82.00
CA ARG A 511 37.22 -7.85 82.45
C ARG A 511 37.57 -7.58 83.91
N LEU A 512 37.45 -8.58 84.79
CA LEU A 512 37.64 -8.37 86.22
C LEU A 512 39.10 -8.47 86.70
N LEU A 513 40.01 -9.00 85.88
CA LEU A 513 41.43 -9.12 86.22
C LEU A 513 42.28 -7.99 85.62
N GLU A 514 41.86 -7.42 84.49
CA GLU A 514 42.57 -6.33 83.79
C GLU A 514 42.37 -4.95 84.44
N GLU A 515 41.26 -4.70 85.16
CA GLU A 515 40.99 -3.39 85.80
C GLU A 515 41.97 -3.01 86.91
N LYS A 516 42.71 -3.99 87.46
CA LYS A 516 43.65 -3.77 88.57
C LYS A 516 45.08 -3.50 88.11
N GLU A 517 45.50 -4.04 86.97
CA GLU A 517 46.83 -3.79 86.37
C GLU A 517 46.83 -2.60 85.41
N CYS A 518 45.66 -2.17 84.91
CA CYS A 518 45.51 -1.06 83.96
C CYS A 518 45.90 0.30 84.56
N LYS A 519 45.62 0.56 85.84
CA LYS A 519 45.82 1.90 86.46
C LYS A 519 47.28 2.31 86.64
N GLU A 520 48.22 1.36 86.80
CA GLU A 520 49.65 1.67 86.96
C GLU A 520 50.42 1.71 85.62
N LYS A 521 49.86 1.13 84.56
CA LYS A 521 50.42 1.12 83.21
C LYS A 521 49.93 2.29 82.34
N GLU A 522 48.68 2.73 82.55
CA GLU A 522 48.06 3.88 81.86
C GLU A 522 48.83 5.20 82.03
N GLU A 523 49.46 5.44 83.19
CA GLU A 523 50.11 6.72 83.47
C GLU A 523 51.46 6.88 82.73
N LYS A 524 52.21 5.78 82.56
CA LYS A 524 53.45 5.76 81.78
C LYS A 524 53.18 5.71 80.28
N GLU A 525 52.19 4.95 79.83
CA GLU A 525 51.81 4.88 78.42
C GLU A 525 51.16 6.20 77.95
N ASN A 526 50.43 6.94 78.79
CA ASN A 526 49.84 8.24 78.41
C ASN A 526 50.89 9.29 78.02
N ILE A 527 52.06 9.32 78.69
CA ILE A 527 53.13 10.29 78.40
C ILE A 527 53.83 9.96 77.07
N GLU A 528 54.05 8.68 76.80
CA GLU A 528 54.65 8.22 75.54
C GLU A 528 53.64 8.31 74.37
N ARG A 529 52.35 8.08 74.64
CA ARG A 529 51.24 8.24 73.70
C ARG A 529 51.09 9.70 73.28
N LEU A 530 51.14 10.65 74.21
CA LEU A 530 51.07 12.10 73.89
C LEU A 530 52.25 12.58 73.03
N LYS A 531 53.44 12.00 73.16
CA LYS A 531 54.59 12.29 72.29
C LYS A 531 54.40 11.71 70.88
N ARG A 532 53.96 10.45 70.78
CA ARG A 532 53.68 9.79 69.50
C ARG A 532 52.49 10.44 68.78
N GLU A 533 51.44 10.83 69.51
CA GLU A 533 50.28 11.56 69.00
C GLU A 533 50.67 12.95 68.48
N LYS A 534 51.59 13.68 69.12
CA LYS A 534 52.10 14.95 68.58
C LYS A 534 52.91 14.77 67.30
N GLU A 535 53.76 13.75 67.21
CA GLU A 535 54.50 13.44 65.98
C GLU A 535 53.58 12.91 64.86
N GLN A 536 52.58 12.10 65.19
CA GLN A 536 51.57 11.64 64.24
C GLN A 536 50.68 12.78 63.76
N CYS A 537 50.28 13.69 64.64
CA CYS A 537 49.49 14.86 64.30
C CYS A 537 50.29 15.83 63.40
N ALA A 538 51.59 16.00 63.65
CA ALA A 538 52.47 16.78 62.78
C ALA A 538 52.62 16.14 61.38
N LYS A 539 52.80 14.81 61.30
CA LYS A 539 52.86 14.08 60.02
C LYS A 539 51.52 14.07 59.29
N GLN A 540 50.41 13.93 60.01
CA GLN A 540 49.06 14.00 59.46
C GLN A 540 48.74 15.41 58.95
N GLU A 541 49.21 16.46 59.62
CA GLU A 541 49.00 17.83 59.14
C GLU A 541 49.86 18.11 57.89
N GLU A 542 51.11 17.61 57.81
CA GLU A 542 51.91 17.67 56.57
C GLU A 542 51.26 16.89 55.42
N GLU A 543 50.75 15.69 55.68
CA GLU A 543 50.05 14.88 54.68
C GLU A 543 48.73 15.52 54.26
N ARG A 544 47.99 16.12 55.20
CA ARG A 544 46.76 16.87 54.96
C ARG A 544 47.03 18.12 54.12
N GLN A 545 48.12 18.85 54.39
CA GLN A 545 48.55 20.00 53.58
C GLN A 545 48.92 19.55 52.16
N ARG A 546 49.63 18.41 52.00
CA ARG A 546 49.92 17.83 50.68
C ARG A 546 48.65 17.40 49.94
N LEU A 547 47.69 16.77 50.62
CA LEU A 547 46.42 16.35 50.05
C LEU A 547 45.56 17.55 49.63
N ILE A 548 45.51 18.61 50.46
CA ILE A 548 44.84 19.87 50.11
C ILE A 548 45.46 20.47 48.86
N GLN A 549 46.79 20.52 48.77
CA GLN A 549 47.48 21.07 47.60
C GLN A 549 47.30 20.19 46.36
N GLN A 550 47.24 18.86 46.52
CA GLN A 550 46.88 17.94 45.43
C GLN A 550 45.44 18.15 44.97
N GLU A 551 44.51 18.35 45.90
CA GLU A 551 43.09 18.57 45.63
C GLU A 551 42.87 19.94 44.93
N GLU A 552 43.59 20.98 45.33
CA GLU A 552 43.60 22.27 44.63
C GLU A 552 44.15 22.15 43.21
N THR A 553 45.25 21.42 43.04
CA THR A 553 45.82 21.14 41.71
C THR A 553 44.86 20.32 40.84
N LEU A 554 44.15 19.35 41.44
CA LEU A 554 43.10 18.57 40.78
C LEU A 554 41.87 19.42 40.44
N LYS A 555 41.48 20.36 41.31
CA LYS A 555 40.41 21.33 41.04
C LYS A 555 40.78 22.27 39.90
N GLU A 556 42.01 22.75 39.83
CA GLU A 556 42.49 23.55 38.69
C GLU A 556 42.52 22.74 37.39
N LYS A 557 43.02 21.50 37.42
CA LYS A 557 42.97 20.60 36.25
C LYS A 557 41.55 20.27 35.81
N ARG A 558 40.61 20.11 36.75
CA ARG A 558 39.17 19.91 36.45
C ARG A 558 38.57 21.15 35.82
N LYS A 559 38.84 22.35 36.36
CA LYS A 559 38.41 23.62 35.76
C LYS A 559 38.97 23.81 34.35
N LEU A 560 40.23 23.44 34.12
CA LEU A 560 40.84 23.53 32.79
C LEU A 560 40.18 22.56 31.80
N LYS A 561 39.97 21.29 32.18
CA LYS A 561 39.26 20.30 31.36
C LYS A 561 37.81 20.69 31.08
N GLU A 562 37.14 21.29 32.06
CA GLU A 562 35.76 21.76 31.90
C GLU A 562 35.70 22.96 30.95
N LYS A 563 36.69 23.86 31.02
CA LYS A 563 36.85 24.97 30.07
C LYS A 563 37.14 24.47 28.65
N GLU A 564 38.02 23.48 28.49
CA GLU A 564 38.28 22.81 27.20
C GLU A 564 37.03 22.11 26.65
N LYS A 565 36.25 21.45 27.52
CA LYS A 565 35.00 20.78 27.13
C LYS A 565 33.94 21.77 26.67
N ILE A 566 33.79 22.90 27.37
CA ILE A 566 32.89 23.99 26.97
C ILE A 566 33.34 24.57 25.61
N GLN A 567 34.64 24.78 25.43
CA GLN A 567 35.19 25.32 24.18
C GLN A 567 35.01 24.35 23.00
N LEU A 568 35.12 23.04 23.24
CA LEU A 568 34.81 22.00 22.25
C LEU A 568 33.32 21.99 21.87
N ILE A 569 32.43 22.13 22.85
CA ILE A 569 30.98 22.22 22.61
C ILE A 569 30.64 23.47 21.80
N GLU A 570 31.25 24.62 22.09
CA GLU A 570 31.06 25.85 21.30
C GLU A 570 31.56 25.70 19.86
N ILE A 571 32.72 25.08 19.65
CA ILE A 571 33.24 24.79 18.31
C ILE A 571 32.30 23.84 17.54
N GLU A 572 31.76 22.84 18.22
CA GLU A 572 30.87 21.85 17.60
C GLU A 572 29.50 22.46 17.27
N GLN A 573 28.98 23.34 18.12
CA GLN A 573 27.79 24.14 17.84
C GLN A 573 28.00 25.10 16.67
N GLN A 574 29.16 25.78 16.59
CA GLN A 574 29.49 26.63 15.45
C GLN A 574 29.63 25.84 14.15
N LYS A 575 30.25 24.65 14.18
CA LYS A 575 30.32 23.76 13.02
C LYS A 575 28.94 23.31 12.57
N LYS A 576 28.06 22.97 13.51
CA LYS A 576 26.69 22.56 13.20
C LYS A 576 25.89 23.69 12.57
N LEU A 577 26.01 24.91 13.09
CA LEU A 577 25.37 26.09 12.52
C LEU A 577 25.88 26.41 11.11
N LEU A 578 27.19 26.29 10.89
CA LEU A 578 27.81 26.50 9.57
C LEU A 578 27.37 25.45 8.56
N GLU A 579 27.23 24.19 8.99
CA GLU A 579 26.73 23.10 8.15
C GLU A 579 25.25 23.27 7.82
N GLU A 580 24.43 23.68 8.79
CA GLU A 580 23.01 24.02 8.56
C GLU A 580 22.86 25.19 7.57
N GLN A 581 23.72 26.22 7.67
CA GLN A 581 23.77 27.31 6.69
C GLN A 581 24.17 26.80 5.30
N ARG A 582 25.19 25.95 5.19
CA ARG A 582 25.59 25.33 3.91
C ARG A 582 24.47 24.51 3.28
N ILE A 583 23.79 23.68 4.07
CA ILE A 583 22.67 22.86 3.60
C ILE A 583 21.52 23.75 3.14
N LYS A 584 21.24 24.84 3.85
CA LYS A 584 20.21 25.80 3.45
C LYS A 584 20.55 26.49 2.13
N GLU A 585 21.77 26.99 1.98
CA GLU A 585 22.24 27.61 0.73
C GLU A 585 22.24 26.61 -0.44
N GLN A 586 22.61 25.36 -0.18
CA GLN A 586 22.59 24.30 -1.18
C GLN A 586 21.15 23.98 -1.61
N ARG A 587 20.21 23.86 -0.67
CA ARG A 587 18.78 23.64 -0.97
C ARG A 587 18.17 24.81 -1.74
N GLU A 588 18.53 26.05 -1.42
CA GLU A 588 18.06 27.23 -2.16
C GLU A 588 18.62 27.24 -3.59
N ARG A 589 19.89 26.87 -3.80
CA ARG A 589 20.48 26.72 -5.13
C ARG A 589 19.81 25.60 -5.93
N GLU A 590 19.64 24.43 -5.33
CA GLU A 590 18.97 23.27 -5.95
C GLU A 590 17.51 23.59 -6.29
N SER A 591 16.76 24.28 -5.41
CA SER A 591 15.40 24.73 -5.68
C SER A 591 15.35 25.70 -6.87
N THR A 592 16.26 26.68 -6.90
CA THR A 592 16.34 27.67 -8.00
C THR A 592 16.70 26.99 -9.33
N GLU A 593 17.55 25.97 -9.30
CA GLU A 593 17.95 25.22 -10.48
C GLU A 593 16.85 24.28 -10.96
N GLN A 594 16.13 23.64 -10.03
CA GLN A 594 14.95 22.84 -10.32
C GLN A 594 13.84 23.69 -10.97
N GLU A 595 13.60 24.90 -10.45
CA GLU A 595 12.64 25.85 -11.02
C GLU A 595 13.02 26.26 -12.44
N LYS A 596 14.31 26.53 -12.71
CA LYS A 596 14.80 26.82 -14.07
C LYS A 596 14.59 25.64 -15.02
N ILE A 597 14.82 24.41 -14.56
CA ILE A 597 14.63 23.20 -15.38
C ILE A 597 13.14 22.98 -15.68
N VAL A 598 12.26 23.18 -14.69
CA VAL A 598 10.80 23.06 -14.87
C VAL A 598 10.30 24.11 -15.86
N GLU A 599 10.76 25.35 -15.76
CA GLU A 599 10.37 26.42 -16.67
C GLU A 599 10.91 26.18 -18.10
N GLN A 600 12.14 25.69 -18.25
CA GLN A 600 12.67 25.30 -19.58
C GLN A 600 11.85 24.18 -20.23
N LYS A 601 11.48 23.15 -19.46
CA LYS A 601 10.64 22.05 -19.96
C LYS A 601 9.24 22.55 -20.37
N ARG A 602 8.68 23.50 -19.62
CA ARG A 602 7.39 24.13 -19.95
C ARG A 602 7.47 24.92 -21.25
N ILE A 603 8.52 25.72 -21.43
CA ILE A 603 8.76 26.47 -22.68
C ILE A 603 8.93 25.52 -23.88
N GLU A 604 9.62 24.39 -23.69
CA GLU A 604 9.83 23.41 -24.75
C GLU A 604 8.54 22.66 -25.13
N GLN A 605 7.72 22.28 -24.16
CA GLN A 605 6.41 21.71 -24.41
C GLN A 605 5.50 22.67 -25.16
N GLU A 606 5.49 23.95 -24.78
CA GLU A 606 4.68 24.97 -25.46
C GLU A 606 5.16 25.19 -26.91
N ARG A 607 6.48 25.15 -27.16
CA ARG A 607 7.04 25.20 -28.52
C ARG A 607 6.63 24.00 -29.38
N LYS A 608 6.65 22.78 -28.82
CA LYS A 608 6.19 21.58 -29.54
C LYS A 608 4.71 21.69 -29.90
N ARG A 609 3.87 22.13 -28.95
CA ARG A 609 2.44 22.36 -29.18
C ARG A 609 2.18 23.41 -30.27
N GLN A 610 2.94 24.51 -30.26
CA GLN A 610 2.83 25.53 -31.30
C GLN A 610 3.26 25.00 -32.68
N ALA A 611 4.32 24.19 -32.75
CA ALA A 611 4.76 23.58 -34.00
C ALA A 611 3.71 22.60 -34.57
N GLU A 612 3.05 21.81 -33.74
CA GLU A 612 1.95 20.93 -34.17
C GLU A 612 0.75 21.71 -34.73
N ILE A 613 0.38 22.82 -34.07
CA ILE A 613 -0.70 23.69 -34.55
C ILE A 613 -0.34 24.32 -35.89
N ILE A 614 0.91 24.74 -36.08
CA ILE A 614 1.40 25.29 -37.36
C ILE A 614 1.33 24.22 -38.44
N ALA A 615 1.83 23.01 -38.18
CA ALA A 615 1.81 21.90 -39.13
C ALA A 615 0.37 21.51 -39.56
N GLN A 616 -0.58 21.50 -38.62
CA GLN A 616 -1.99 21.26 -38.94
C GLN A 616 -2.58 22.35 -39.83
N LYS A 617 -2.31 23.62 -39.52
CA LYS A 617 -2.77 24.76 -40.33
C LYS A 617 -2.16 24.75 -41.73
N GLU A 618 -0.89 24.40 -41.86
CA GLU A 618 -0.22 24.29 -43.16
C GLU A 618 -0.80 23.15 -44.01
N ALA A 619 -1.12 22.01 -43.40
CA ALA A 619 -1.76 20.89 -44.09
C ALA A 619 -3.18 21.24 -44.56
N GLU A 620 -3.96 21.94 -43.73
CA GLU A 620 -5.30 22.41 -44.08
C GLU A 620 -5.27 23.45 -45.20
N GLN A 621 -4.36 24.42 -45.12
CA GLN A 621 -4.14 25.43 -46.16
C GLN A 621 -3.78 24.79 -47.51
N LYS A 622 -2.90 23.79 -47.50
CA LYS A 622 -2.52 23.05 -48.70
C LYS A 622 -3.71 22.30 -49.33
N LYS A 623 -4.61 21.73 -48.51
CA LYS A 623 -5.83 21.07 -49.00
C LYS A 623 -6.78 22.07 -49.68
N ILE A 624 -6.95 23.25 -49.09
CA ILE A 624 -7.76 24.34 -49.66
C ILE A 624 -7.19 24.81 -51.01
N GLU A 625 -5.87 24.95 -51.12
CA GLU A 625 -5.21 25.37 -52.37
C GLU A 625 -5.36 24.34 -53.50
N GLU A 626 -5.27 23.05 -53.17
CA GLU A 626 -5.51 21.96 -54.13
C GLU A 626 -6.96 21.93 -54.62
N ASP A 627 -7.94 22.06 -53.72
CA ASP A 627 -9.36 22.08 -54.05
C ASP A 627 -9.71 23.32 -54.91
N ALA A 628 -9.10 24.48 -54.62
CA ALA A 628 -9.23 25.67 -55.44
C ALA A 628 -8.63 25.51 -56.86
N LYS A 629 -7.51 24.79 -56.97
CA LYS A 629 -6.88 24.47 -58.27
C LYS A 629 -7.79 23.55 -59.10
N LEU A 630 -8.35 22.51 -58.48
CA LEU A 630 -9.30 21.60 -59.10
C LEU A 630 -10.54 22.34 -59.63
N LEU A 631 -11.15 23.20 -58.81
CA LEU A 631 -12.29 24.03 -59.22
C LEU A 631 -11.98 24.95 -60.41
N LYS A 632 -10.75 25.48 -60.49
CA LYS A 632 -10.31 26.31 -61.63
C LYS A 632 -10.20 25.47 -62.90
N ILE A 633 -9.71 24.24 -62.80
CA ILE A 633 -9.61 23.31 -63.93
C ILE A 633 -11.01 22.92 -64.44
N ALA A 634 -11.93 22.50 -63.58
CA ALA A 634 -13.31 22.15 -64.00
C ALA A 634 -14.01 23.27 -64.75
N LYS A 635 -13.84 24.52 -64.31
CA LYS A 635 -14.44 25.68 -65.01
C LYS A 635 -13.83 25.92 -66.40
N SER A 636 -12.63 25.42 -66.68
CA SER A 636 -11.92 25.59 -67.96
C SER A 636 -12.02 24.38 -68.90
N THR A 637 -12.33 23.19 -68.36
CA THR A 637 -12.38 21.94 -69.13
C THR A 637 -13.71 21.77 -69.83
N LYS A 638 -13.69 21.41 -71.12
CA LYS A 638 -14.91 21.12 -71.90
C LYS A 638 -15.55 19.82 -71.41
N LEU A 639 -16.80 19.89 -70.94
CA LEU A 639 -17.56 18.73 -70.44
C LEU A 639 -17.93 17.77 -71.59
N GLN A 640 -17.61 16.48 -71.45
CA GLN A 640 -17.90 15.39 -72.39
C GLN A 640 -19.29 14.77 -72.18
N GLY A 641 -19.88 14.21 -73.23
CA GLY A 641 -21.23 13.65 -73.21
C GLY A 641 -22.30 14.60 -73.75
N LYS A 642 -23.51 14.06 -73.90
CA LYS A 642 -24.68 14.78 -74.41
C LYS A 642 -25.12 15.85 -73.44
N ARG A 643 -25.70 16.89 -74.03
CA ARG A 643 -26.39 17.96 -73.29
C ARG A 643 -27.85 17.54 -73.13
N GLY A 644 -28.44 17.92 -72.01
CA GLY A 644 -29.85 17.71 -71.72
C GLY A 644 -30.42 18.88 -70.93
N LYS A 645 -31.72 18.80 -70.63
CA LYS A 645 -32.44 19.73 -69.74
C LYS A 645 -31.95 19.61 -68.29
N LEU A 646 -31.50 18.43 -67.87
CA LEU A 646 -30.65 18.20 -66.70
C LEU A 646 -29.41 17.45 -67.15
N ARG A 647 -28.25 17.88 -66.66
CA ARG A 647 -26.97 17.20 -66.86
C ARG A 647 -26.20 17.15 -65.55
N ILE A 648 -25.66 15.97 -65.21
CA ILE A 648 -24.79 15.74 -64.06
C ILE A 648 -23.52 15.11 -64.60
N ASN A 649 -22.39 15.79 -64.43
CA ASN A 649 -21.11 15.36 -64.98
C ASN A 649 -20.08 15.21 -63.86
N LEU A 650 -19.37 14.08 -63.82
CA LEU A 650 -18.25 13.79 -62.93
C LEU A 650 -16.94 13.98 -63.70
N GLN A 651 -15.91 14.54 -63.07
CA GLN A 651 -14.57 14.72 -63.64
C GLN A 651 -13.51 14.48 -62.57
N TRP A 652 -12.39 13.85 -62.92
CA TRP A 652 -11.22 13.71 -62.04
C TRP A 652 -9.91 13.70 -62.85
N GLU A 653 -8.76 13.71 -62.19
CA GLU A 653 -7.43 13.86 -62.82
C GLU A 653 -6.47 12.70 -62.55
N THR A 654 -6.97 11.47 -62.52
CA THR A 654 -6.15 10.26 -62.31
C THR A 654 -6.60 9.12 -63.22
N TYR A 655 -5.85 8.02 -63.23
CA TYR A 655 -6.29 6.78 -63.88
C TYR A 655 -7.28 5.95 -63.04
N ASP A 656 -7.64 6.41 -61.83
CA ASP A 656 -8.63 5.74 -60.98
C ASP A 656 -9.97 5.59 -61.71
N ASP A 657 -10.74 4.58 -61.31
CA ASP A 657 -12.08 4.30 -61.80
C ASP A 657 -13.09 4.87 -60.82
N LEU A 658 -13.74 5.98 -61.17
CA LEU A 658 -14.76 6.62 -60.35
C LEU A 658 -16.11 6.52 -61.02
N ASP A 659 -17.07 5.87 -60.36
CA ASP A 659 -18.43 5.70 -60.90
C ASP A 659 -19.34 6.82 -60.39
N LEU A 660 -20.12 7.42 -61.31
CA LEU A 660 -21.20 8.36 -61.01
C LEU A 660 -22.50 7.60 -60.77
N HIS A 661 -23.05 7.79 -59.57
CA HIS A 661 -24.31 7.20 -59.14
C HIS A 661 -25.36 8.31 -58.99
N VAL A 662 -26.45 8.24 -59.74
CA VAL A 662 -27.56 9.21 -59.63
C VAL A 662 -28.85 8.47 -59.31
N TYR A 663 -29.51 8.92 -58.25
CA TYR A 663 -30.86 8.51 -57.88
C TYR A 663 -31.84 9.60 -58.27
N ASP A 664 -32.87 9.25 -59.03
CA ASP A 664 -33.92 10.17 -59.47
C ASP A 664 -35.09 10.25 -58.47
N PRO A 665 -36.12 11.10 -58.71
CA PRO A 665 -37.26 11.27 -57.80
C PRO A 665 -38.10 10.02 -57.53
N ASP A 666 -38.14 9.08 -58.48
CA ASP A 666 -38.81 7.79 -58.30
C ASP A 666 -37.87 6.76 -57.64
N ASN A 667 -36.68 7.21 -57.21
CA ASN A 667 -35.60 6.43 -56.61
C ASN A 667 -35.01 5.36 -57.55
N ASN A 668 -35.13 5.55 -58.87
CA ASN A 668 -34.37 4.73 -59.82
C ASN A 668 -32.90 5.11 -59.73
N HIS A 669 -32.03 4.13 -59.87
CA HIS A 669 -30.57 4.28 -59.76
C HIS A 669 -29.92 4.15 -61.13
N ILE A 670 -29.36 5.24 -61.63
CA ILE A 670 -28.61 5.31 -62.89
C ILE A 670 -27.11 5.29 -62.58
N PHE A 671 -26.40 4.30 -63.11
CA PHE A 671 -24.94 4.08 -62.98
C PHE A 671 -24.47 3.05 -64.02
N TYR A 672 -23.19 2.69 -64.07
CA TYR A 672 -22.60 1.85 -65.13
C TYR A 672 -23.42 0.58 -65.48
N SER A 673 -24.02 -0.10 -64.50
CA SER A 673 -24.78 -1.34 -64.75
C SER A 673 -26.24 -1.11 -65.16
N VAL A 674 -26.80 0.05 -64.82
CA VAL A 674 -28.15 0.49 -65.18
C VAL A 674 -28.01 1.87 -65.83
N THR A 675 -27.64 1.88 -67.11
CA THR A 675 -27.28 3.11 -67.81
C THR A 675 -28.48 3.95 -68.22
N GLN A 676 -29.71 3.46 -68.07
CA GLN A 676 -30.92 4.18 -68.44
C GLN A 676 -32.05 3.88 -67.46
N ALA A 677 -32.82 4.90 -67.10
CA ALA A 677 -34.04 4.75 -66.30
C ALA A 677 -35.10 5.79 -66.71
N THR A 678 -36.38 5.40 -66.63
CA THR A 678 -37.51 6.28 -66.91
C THR A 678 -38.16 6.71 -65.60
N CYS A 679 -38.17 8.01 -65.33
CA CYS A 679 -38.86 8.62 -64.20
C CYS A 679 -39.86 9.65 -64.72
N GLN A 680 -41.11 9.57 -64.28
CA GLN A 680 -42.19 10.48 -64.73
C GLN A 680 -42.30 10.59 -66.26
N ASN A 681 -42.16 9.48 -66.98
CA ASN A 681 -42.12 9.39 -68.46
C ASN A 681 -40.95 10.13 -69.15
N LEU A 682 -39.91 10.49 -68.39
CA LEU A 682 -38.69 11.13 -68.89
C LEU A 682 -37.51 10.17 -68.73
N LEU A 683 -36.75 9.99 -69.81
CA LEU A 683 -35.63 9.05 -69.87
C LEU A 683 -34.32 9.72 -69.44
N GLY A 684 -33.74 9.24 -68.34
CA GLY A 684 -32.38 9.56 -67.90
C GLY A 684 -31.39 8.54 -68.45
N GLN A 685 -30.19 9.00 -68.85
CA GLN A 685 -29.19 8.15 -69.49
C GLN A 685 -27.77 8.51 -69.04
N LEU A 686 -26.95 7.51 -68.73
CA LEU A 686 -25.49 7.56 -68.65
C LEU A 686 -24.93 7.32 -70.06
N ASP A 687 -24.20 8.29 -70.61
CA ASP A 687 -23.64 8.18 -71.97
C ASP A 687 -22.12 8.33 -72.06
N VAL A 688 -21.48 8.76 -70.96
CA VAL A 688 -20.03 8.70 -70.81
C VAL A 688 -19.75 8.01 -69.50
N ASP A 689 -18.95 6.96 -69.59
CA ASP A 689 -18.43 6.13 -68.51
C ASP A 689 -16.94 5.94 -68.83
N ALA A 690 -16.07 6.65 -68.10
CA ALA A 690 -14.66 6.76 -68.43
C ALA A 690 -13.82 5.98 -67.43
N ASN A 691 -12.76 5.36 -67.93
CA ASN A 691 -11.87 4.45 -67.18
C ASN A 691 -12.49 3.09 -66.78
N ALA A 692 -13.73 2.81 -67.21
CA ALA A 692 -14.29 1.46 -67.26
C ALA A 692 -13.55 0.59 -68.30
N GLY A 693 -12.87 -0.46 -67.85
CA GLY A 693 -12.21 -1.44 -68.73
C GLY A 693 -10.91 -0.95 -69.39
N SER A 694 -10.70 -1.27 -70.68
CA SER A 694 -9.45 -0.99 -71.42
C SER A 694 -9.55 0.32 -72.21
N GLY A 695 -8.68 1.30 -71.89
CA GLY A 695 -8.63 2.61 -72.58
C GLY A 695 -8.60 3.81 -71.63
N GLN A 696 -7.77 3.74 -70.57
CA GLN A 696 -7.77 4.71 -69.46
C GLN A 696 -7.16 6.06 -69.86
N THR A 697 -7.66 7.13 -69.26
CA THR A 697 -7.19 8.52 -69.44
C THR A 697 -6.94 9.18 -68.09
N LYS A 698 -6.08 10.22 -68.06
CA LYS A 698 -5.86 11.11 -66.90
C LYS A 698 -6.84 12.26 -66.80
N THR A 699 -7.72 12.44 -67.78
CA THR A 699 -8.81 13.43 -67.72
C THR A 699 -10.18 12.77 -67.94
N PRO A 700 -10.51 11.73 -67.15
CA PRO A 700 -11.76 10.99 -67.28
C PRO A 700 -12.97 11.83 -66.88
N GLN A 701 -14.13 11.50 -67.47
CA GLN A 701 -15.40 12.12 -67.14
C GLN A 701 -16.54 11.10 -67.25
N GLU A 702 -17.55 11.23 -66.40
CA GLU A 702 -18.83 10.56 -66.58
C GLU A 702 -19.97 11.54 -66.76
N ASN A 703 -21.05 11.14 -67.43
CA ASN A 703 -22.15 12.03 -67.76
C ASN A 703 -23.50 11.34 -67.73
N ILE A 704 -24.40 11.82 -66.85
CA ILE A 704 -25.81 11.44 -66.82
C ILE A 704 -26.65 12.65 -67.23
N PHE A 705 -27.60 12.46 -68.15
CA PHE A 705 -28.45 13.54 -68.65
C PHE A 705 -29.90 13.11 -68.91
N TRP A 706 -30.79 14.10 -68.95
CA TRP A 706 -32.19 13.96 -69.40
C TRP A 706 -32.45 14.94 -70.54
N ASP A 707 -32.84 14.45 -71.70
CA ASP A 707 -33.02 15.27 -72.92
C ASP A 707 -34.37 15.99 -72.98
N SER A 708 -35.46 15.26 -72.77
CA SER A 708 -36.83 15.74 -73.04
C SER A 708 -37.43 16.61 -71.92
N GLY A 709 -36.84 16.62 -70.73
CA GLY A 709 -37.35 17.34 -69.56
C GLY A 709 -36.62 16.93 -68.28
N VAL A 710 -36.88 17.63 -67.17
CA VAL A 710 -36.31 17.28 -65.85
C VAL A 710 -37.44 16.78 -64.95
N PRO A 711 -37.39 15.53 -64.45
CA PRO A 711 -38.32 15.04 -63.44
C PRO A 711 -38.36 15.93 -62.20
N GLU A 712 -39.54 16.22 -61.68
CA GLU A 712 -39.68 17.05 -60.47
C GLU A 712 -39.54 16.19 -59.21
N GLY A 713 -38.79 16.67 -58.22
CA GLY A 713 -38.58 15.98 -56.95
C GLY A 713 -37.12 15.90 -56.53
N ASN A 714 -36.81 14.93 -55.68
CA ASN A 714 -35.53 14.84 -55.00
C ASN A 714 -34.56 13.88 -55.72
N TYR A 715 -33.32 14.32 -55.85
CA TYR A 715 -32.23 13.58 -56.42
C TYR A 715 -31.13 13.37 -55.38
N LYS A 716 -30.38 12.28 -55.54
CA LYS A 716 -29.15 12.01 -54.78
C LYS A 716 -28.02 11.67 -55.74
N ILE A 717 -26.87 12.30 -55.55
CA ILE A 717 -25.66 12.06 -56.32
C ILE A 717 -24.61 11.46 -55.41
N GLU A 718 -24.02 10.36 -55.84
CA GLU A 718 -22.93 9.66 -55.18
C GLU A 718 -21.78 9.43 -56.16
N VAL A 719 -20.56 9.41 -55.64
CA VAL A 719 -19.35 9.03 -56.38
C VAL A 719 -18.72 7.85 -55.67
N ASN A 720 -18.49 6.75 -56.39
CA ASN A 720 -17.86 5.55 -55.87
C ASN A 720 -16.43 5.44 -56.42
N HIS A 721 -15.45 5.13 -55.56
CA HIS A 721 -14.09 4.81 -55.99
C HIS A 721 -13.99 3.35 -56.38
N TYR A 722 -14.53 3.01 -57.54
CA TYR A 722 -14.70 1.63 -57.96
C TYR A 722 -13.38 0.86 -58.01
N CYS A 723 -12.32 1.43 -58.56
CA CYS A 723 -11.00 0.79 -58.60
C CYS A 723 -9.88 1.79 -58.37
N TYR A 724 -9.07 1.53 -57.34
CA TYR A 724 -7.90 2.33 -57.00
C TYR A 724 -6.71 1.97 -57.89
N ARG A 725 -6.12 2.99 -58.53
CA ARG A 725 -4.98 2.86 -59.45
C ARG A 725 -3.87 3.87 -59.18
N GLU A 726 -4.17 5.10 -58.73
CA GLU A 726 -3.15 6.15 -58.53
C GLU A 726 -3.27 6.83 -57.17
N LEU A 727 -4.43 7.39 -56.81
CA LEU A 727 -4.62 8.10 -55.53
C LEU A 727 -5.60 7.39 -54.59
N LYS A 728 -5.12 7.05 -53.39
CA LYS A 728 -5.96 6.40 -52.36
C LYS A 728 -7.12 7.32 -51.95
N GLU A 729 -6.85 8.62 -51.85
CA GLU A 729 -7.87 9.67 -51.75
C GLU A 729 -7.92 10.39 -53.09
N CYS A 730 -8.88 10.02 -53.95
CA CYS A 730 -9.01 10.58 -55.28
C CYS A 730 -9.90 11.83 -55.27
N PRO A 731 -9.38 13.00 -55.67
CA PRO A 731 -10.20 14.20 -55.81
C PRO A 731 -11.01 14.18 -57.09
N PHE A 732 -12.25 14.65 -57.02
CA PHE A 732 -13.17 14.73 -58.15
C PHE A 732 -14.03 15.99 -58.10
N ILE A 733 -14.70 16.26 -59.20
CA ILE A 733 -15.61 17.38 -59.37
C ILE A 733 -16.91 16.89 -60.00
N VAL A 734 -18.04 17.25 -59.41
CA VAL A 734 -19.37 17.02 -59.98
C VAL A 734 -20.01 18.35 -60.36
N THR A 735 -20.49 18.43 -61.59
CA THR A 735 -21.21 19.60 -62.10
C THR A 735 -22.65 19.23 -62.45
N ILE A 736 -23.60 19.89 -61.80
CA ILE A 736 -25.04 19.82 -62.11
C ILE A 736 -25.40 21.04 -62.96
N ILE A 737 -26.06 20.84 -64.09
CA ILE A 737 -26.46 21.90 -65.03
C ILE A 737 -27.93 21.74 -65.38
N ILE A 738 -28.71 22.81 -65.19
CA ILE A 738 -30.08 22.96 -65.68
C ILE A 738 -30.13 24.21 -66.58
N PRO A 739 -29.98 24.05 -67.91
CA PRO A 739 -29.79 25.18 -68.82
C PRO A 739 -30.97 26.16 -68.85
N GLU A 740 -32.20 25.67 -68.64
CA GLU A 740 -33.44 26.47 -68.72
C GLU A 740 -33.47 27.63 -67.72
N PHE A 741 -32.82 27.45 -66.56
CA PHE A 741 -32.69 28.50 -65.53
C PHE A 741 -31.31 29.15 -65.52
N GLY A 742 -30.41 28.78 -66.44
CA GLY A 742 -29.00 29.16 -66.37
C GLY A 742 -28.30 28.71 -65.08
N GLN A 743 -28.84 27.70 -64.39
CA GLN A 743 -28.36 27.25 -63.09
C GLN A 743 -27.31 26.16 -63.28
N SER A 744 -26.13 26.38 -62.70
CA SER A 744 -25.10 25.35 -62.55
C SER A 744 -24.58 25.31 -61.12
N LYS A 745 -24.39 24.11 -60.58
CA LYS A 745 -23.73 23.90 -59.28
C LYS A 745 -22.55 22.97 -59.47
N VAL A 746 -21.41 23.37 -58.91
CA VAL A 746 -20.16 22.61 -58.98
C VAL A 746 -19.79 22.22 -57.56
N PHE A 747 -19.51 20.94 -57.36
CA PHE A 747 -19.09 20.36 -56.09
C PHE A 747 -17.71 19.74 -56.31
N SER A 748 -16.73 20.12 -55.50
CA SER A 748 -15.46 19.41 -55.39
C SER A 748 -15.54 18.46 -54.20
N GLY A 749 -15.04 17.24 -54.36
CA GLY A 749 -15.04 16.23 -53.31
C GLY A 749 -13.83 15.33 -53.41
N ARG A 750 -13.66 14.49 -52.38
CA ARG A 750 -12.62 13.45 -52.34
C ARG A 750 -13.26 12.15 -51.90
N VAL A 751 -12.87 11.06 -52.54
CA VAL A 751 -13.31 9.70 -52.19
C VAL A 751 -12.09 8.90 -51.78
N ASN A 752 -12.14 8.25 -50.62
CA ASN A 752 -10.97 7.65 -49.97
C ASN A 752 -11.13 6.14 -49.81
N GLY A 753 -10.36 5.40 -50.59
CA GLY A 753 -10.27 3.95 -50.56
C GLY A 753 -11.15 3.28 -51.61
N GLU A 754 -10.65 2.16 -52.13
CA GLU A 754 -11.36 1.36 -53.12
C GLU A 754 -12.73 0.89 -52.60
N LYS A 755 -13.74 0.88 -53.48
CA LYS A 755 -15.15 0.63 -53.21
C LYS A 755 -15.83 1.59 -52.22
N SER A 756 -15.15 2.65 -51.77
CA SER A 756 -15.80 3.66 -50.93
C SER A 756 -16.73 4.54 -51.76
N THR A 757 -17.84 4.96 -51.15
CA THR A 757 -18.82 5.86 -51.77
C THR A 757 -18.92 7.13 -50.94
N VAL A 758 -18.99 8.27 -51.62
CA VAL A 758 -19.28 9.56 -51.00
C VAL A 758 -20.55 10.16 -51.60
N THR A 759 -21.49 10.56 -50.76
CA THR A 759 -22.68 11.32 -51.19
C THR A 759 -22.26 12.75 -51.46
N VAL A 760 -22.33 13.17 -52.73
CA VAL A 760 -21.87 14.49 -53.17
C VAL A 760 -22.88 15.57 -52.87
N ALA A 761 -24.14 15.32 -53.23
CA ALA A 761 -25.24 16.23 -52.97
C ALA A 761 -26.57 15.50 -53.02
N THR A 762 -27.52 15.98 -52.23
CA THR A 762 -28.94 15.76 -52.47
C THR A 762 -29.57 17.09 -52.87
N PHE A 763 -30.44 17.08 -53.86
CA PHE A 763 -31.09 18.30 -54.33
C PHE A 763 -32.55 18.04 -54.69
N SER A 764 -33.36 19.06 -54.60
CA SER A 764 -34.72 19.06 -55.11
C SER A 764 -34.78 19.92 -56.37
N TYR A 765 -35.53 19.48 -57.36
CA TYR A 765 -35.86 20.27 -58.53
C TYR A 765 -37.37 20.42 -58.64
N ASP A 766 -37.82 21.64 -58.88
CA ASP A 766 -39.19 21.92 -59.28
C ASP A 766 -39.21 22.97 -60.39
N LYS A 767 -40.23 22.93 -61.26
CA LYS A 767 -40.28 23.81 -62.44
C LYS A 767 -40.46 25.29 -62.10
N ILE A 768 -40.88 25.65 -60.88
CA ILE A 768 -41.16 27.03 -60.47
C ILE A 768 -39.93 27.67 -59.86
N ASN A 769 -39.26 26.97 -58.94
CA ASN A 769 -38.14 27.48 -58.14
C ASN A 769 -36.77 26.97 -58.61
N GLY A 770 -36.73 26.02 -59.55
CA GLY A 770 -35.50 25.46 -60.11
C GLY A 770 -34.77 24.52 -59.15
N LEU A 771 -33.43 24.53 -59.19
CA LEU A 771 -32.56 23.66 -58.40
C LEU A 771 -32.37 24.19 -56.97
N LYS A 772 -32.74 23.38 -55.97
CA LYS A 772 -32.44 23.64 -54.55
C LYS A 772 -31.59 22.53 -53.96
N ILE A 773 -30.38 22.86 -53.50
CA ILE A 773 -29.52 21.91 -52.78
C ILE A 773 -30.09 21.69 -51.38
N LEU A 774 -30.25 20.42 -50.99
CA LEU A 774 -30.75 20.01 -49.67
C LEU A 774 -29.58 19.69 -48.74
N THR A 775 -28.65 18.86 -49.22
CA THR A 775 -27.37 18.58 -48.56
C THR A 775 -26.25 18.53 -49.59
N SER A 776 -25.03 18.87 -49.19
CA SER A 776 -23.81 18.70 -49.99
C SER A 776 -22.66 18.25 -49.10
N LEU A 777 -21.57 17.79 -49.74
CA LEU A 777 -20.28 17.57 -49.10
C LEU A 777 -19.76 18.77 -48.31
#